data_AF-A0A952PBG0-F1
#
_entry.id   AF-A0A952PBG0-F1
#
_cell.length_a   1.000
_cell.length_b   1.000
_cell.length_c   1.000
_cell.angle_alpha   90.00
_cell.angle_beta   90.00
_cell.angle_gamma   90.00
#
_symmetry.space_group_name_H-M   'P 1'
#
loop_
_entity.id
_entity.type
_entity.pdbx_description
1 polymer ?
#
loop_
_entity_poly.entity_id
_entity_poly.type
_entity_poly.pdbx_seq_one_letter_code
_entity_poly.pdbx_strand_id
1 'polypeptide(L)'
;MIKNLIHIILIIFIILPVTLLGQYTLDNTGGKINNMGTIKVKNGQTKALPDTIGGRVEFLQKSISSQQMIPNIVYNQLVIANDALKLISDERKDGDAVRSMVVRDSLIIENQANFTSRWIGLKSEEVHAKSSVTNTARYTNGKDLVLSGEEKAQDLLGNGSYTRIRVENKFGADVRGGGFTIEEQLTLKEGELRNNTDNNFTILDSSLIVRHVGGSIAHEPILENRISVHYLGDGSLTTGAEIPQSETALKNMRVNVSQSLSLDRNVYVVDSLEVGAYISAVNDTLILQGEINPDFTGGPSAEIDGNFRRNTLLTADTILLNNPYTWAYFPTEISKGGATSLVSTIRPLTFHELPAGDEKVRRSYVLWGLDPQGRQIEDGIAMNFGFGFRHLPNQTQDESNDLVPAEVILQRWINEQWLDIEPKSTEPQVDFGTGWASGMIEELNNFGVFALGMPGSTKYFYTFRASLYLEGPYRIGSRGFMTHDLWDRDLIAQADLTAYPTNLDLALTPDFLTQIPDSVVDIVVLEFRKERNAAPTFIKTGYLRYDGVFVDRFGSPEIRIDSLDGIAPQGGRFHVAVRHRNHSAVITEEPVEINNTTRELVYNLSDPSIVEGGAAALRLVYVDYDGNKIFALKGGFLADDAQGLSGQMNFLNNYTRDFEHRSAFLGFTREGYLNSDFNLSGIINTKDFNISWNNRGLK
;
A
#
# COMPACT_ATOMS: atom_id res chain seq x y z
N MET A 1 2.85 99.89 15.74
CA MET A 1 1.71 98.96 15.82
C MET A 1 1.43 98.49 14.40
N ILE A 2 1.87 97.28 14.07
CA ILE A 2 1.91 96.73 12.71
C ILE A 2 0.65 95.89 12.50
N LYS A 3 -0.06 96.11 11.39
CA LYS A 3 -0.74 95.05 10.62
C LYS A 3 -1.16 95.61 9.26
N ASN A 4 -0.45 95.15 8.24
CA ASN A 4 -0.94 94.92 6.89
C ASN A 4 0.21 94.26 6.13
N LEU A 5 0.01 93.04 5.62
CA LEU A 5 0.51 92.75 4.28
C LEU A 5 -0.28 91.63 3.61
N ILE A 6 -0.57 91.94 2.36
CA ILE A 6 -1.24 91.22 1.31
C ILE A 6 -0.19 90.42 0.51
N HIS A 7 -0.62 89.27 -0.01
CA HIS A 7 -0.17 88.51 -1.19
C HIS A 7 1.24 88.75 -1.76
N ILE A 8 2.02 87.67 -1.83
CA ILE A 8 3.11 87.53 -2.80
C ILE A 8 2.85 86.28 -3.66
N ILE A 9 2.54 86.55 -4.93
CA ILE A 9 2.75 85.64 -6.06
C ILE A 9 4.26 85.59 -6.30
N LEU A 10 4.85 84.41 -6.32
CA LEU A 10 6.24 84.22 -6.72
C LEU A 10 6.29 83.41 -8.02
N ILE A 11 6.45 84.13 -9.13
CA ILE A 11 6.90 83.57 -10.41
C ILE A 11 8.43 83.68 -10.41
N ILE A 12 9.13 82.54 -10.43
CA ILE A 12 10.57 82.48 -10.72
C ILE A 12 10.75 81.76 -12.05
N PHE A 13 11.16 82.52 -13.07
CA PHE A 13 11.83 82.00 -14.25
C PHE A 13 13.33 82.02 -13.98
N ILE A 14 13.95 80.85 -13.81
CA ILE A 14 15.41 80.68 -13.90
C ILE A 14 15.71 79.50 -14.83
N ILE A 15 16.08 79.87 -16.05
CA ILE A 15 17.08 79.30 -16.97
C ILE A 15 17.54 77.86 -16.66
N LEU A 16 17.15 76.93 -17.55
CA LEU A 16 17.74 75.60 -17.76
C LEU A 16 19.17 75.73 -18.33
N PRO A 17 20.11 74.84 -17.96
CA PRO A 17 20.07 73.49 -18.50
C PRO A 17 20.31 72.36 -17.49
N VAL A 18 19.92 71.16 -17.92
CA VAL A 18 20.08 69.83 -17.29
C VAL A 18 19.04 69.50 -16.21
N THR A 19 17.98 68.84 -16.66
CA THR A 19 17.07 68.04 -15.82
C THR A 19 17.84 66.91 -15.15
N LEU A 20 18.38 67.16 -13.95
CA LEU A 20 18.55 66.11 -12.95
C LEU A 20 17.16 65.64 -12.57
N LEU A 21 16.74 64.49 -13.10
CA LEU A 21 15.53 63.78 -12.67
C LEU A 21 15.71 63.35 -11.21
N GLY A 22 15.42 64.25 -10.27
CA GLY A 22 15.40 63.91 -8.85
C GLY A 22 14.39 62.79 -8.60
N GLN A 23 14.87 61.64 -8.12
CA GLN A 23 13.99 60.64 -7.50
C GLN A 23 13.53 61.19 -6.15
N TYR A 24 12.23 61.44 -6.02
CA TYR A 24 11.64 61.86 -4.75
C TYR A 24 11.24 60.62 -3.97
N THR A 25 11.81 60.43 -2.78
CA THR A 25 11.42 59.30 -1.90
C THR A 25 10.28 59.73 -0.99
N LEU A 26 9.21 58.94 -0.93
CA LEU A 26 8.19 59.09 0.12
C LEU A 26 8.75 58.51 1.41
N ASP A 27 9.38 59.36 2.23
CA ASP A 27 9.97 58.97 3.52
C ASP A 27 9.05 59.37 4.68
N ASN A 28 8.59 58.38 5.45
CA ASN A 28 7.78 58.57 6.66
C ASN A 28 8.57 58.30 7.95
N THR A 29 9.90 58.41 7.93
CA THR A 29 10.74 58.26 9.13
C THR A 29 10.31 59.26 10.21
N GLY A 30 9.84 58.74 11.35
CA GLY A 30 9.37 59.55 12.49
C GLY A 30 7.96 60.13 12.36
N GLY A 31 7.21 59.77 11.31
CA GLY A 31 5.86 60.26 11.04
C GLY A 31 4.75 59.21 11.16
N LYS A 32 3.50 59.67 11.13
CA LYS A 32 2.29 58.82 11.04
C LYS A 32 1.49 59.20 9.80
N ILE A 33 1.29 58.25 8.89
CA ILE A 33 0.38 58.41 7.74
C ILE A 33 -0.99 57.85 8.12
N ASN A 34 -2.02 58.68 8.03
CA ASN A 34 -3.42 58.24 8.05
C ASN A 34 -4.05 58.61 6.70
N ASN A 35 -4.06 57.66 5.76
CA ASN A 35 -4.55 57.91 4.41
C ASN A 35 -6.05 57.57 4.30
N MET A 36 -6.86 58.57 3.97
CA MET A 36 -8.28 58.42 3.62
C MET A 36 -8.56 58.72 2.14
N GLY A 37 -7.53 59.11 1.38
CA GLY A 37 -7.63 59.51 -0.03
C GLY A 37 -6.67 58.71 -0.90
N THR A 38 -6.08 59.36 -1.91
CA THR A 38 -5.16 58.72 -2.85
C THR A 38 -3.74 59.23 -2.67
N ILE A 39 -2.80 58.33 -2.38
CA ILE A 39 -1.36 58.58 -2.43
C ILE A 39 -0.83 58.10 -3.79
N LYS A 40 -0.19 58.99 -4.55
CA LYS A 40 0.41 58.66 -5.85
C LYS A 40 1.93 58.76 -5.80
N VAL A 41 2.62 57.62 -5.91
CA VAL A 41 4.08 57.53 -5.99
C VAL A 41 4.49 57.49 -7.46
N LYS A 42 4.63 58.68 -8.07
CA LYS A 42 4.89 58.84 -9.51
C LYS A 42 6.34 58.56 -9.94
N ASN A 43 7.31 58.80 -9.06
CA ASN A 43 8.73 58.56 -9.28
C ASN A 43 9.43 58.43 -7.93
N GLY A 44 10.37 57.50 -7.79
CA GLY A 44 11.18 57.29 -6.59
C GLY A 44 10.65 56.18 -5.67
N GLN A 45 11.36 55.98 -4.55
CA GLN A 45 11.11 54.89 -3.60
C GLN A 45 10.17 55.32 -2.46
N THR A 46 9.71 54.35 -1.69
CA THR A 46 9.04 54.59 -0.41
C THR A 46 9.93 54.10 0.72
N LYS A 47 9.90 54.78 1.87
CA LYS A 47 10.71 54.43 3.04
C LYS A 47 9.90 54.64 4.33
N ALA A 48 10.05 53.70 5.27
CA ALA A 48 9.46 53.77 6.61
C ALA A 48 7.92 53.98 6.62
N LEU A 49 7.22 53.37 5.65
CA LEU A 49 5.76 53.35 5.63
C LEU A 49 5.22 52.61 6.88
N PRO A 50 4.02 52.96 7.39
CA PRO A 50 3.37 52.18 8.44
C PRO A 50 2.99 50.79 7.94
N ASP A 51 2.76 49.85 8.87
CA ASP A 51 2.40 48.46 8.55
C ASP A 51 1.05 48.32 7.85
N THR A 52 0.21 49.35 7.95
CA THR A 52 -1.06 49.44 7.25
C THR A 52 -1.25 50.85 6.71
N ILE A 53 -1.63 50.96 5.44
CA ILE A 53 -2.02 52.21 4.79
C ILE A 53 -3.48 52.10 4.31
N GLY A 54 -4.32 53.00 4.82
CA GLY A 54 -5.70 53.16 4.37
C GLY A 54 -5.82 53.80 2.99
N GLY A 55 -7.04 54.04 2.53
CA GLY A 55 -7.30 54.71 1.24
C GLY A 55 -6.74 53.97 0.02
N ARG A 56 -6.38 54.71 -1.02
CA ARG A 56 -5.80 54.22 -2.28
C ARG A 56 -4.32 54.59 -2.37
N VAL A 57 -3.47 53.63 -2.75
CA VAL A 57 -2.05 53.87 -3.04
C VAL A 57 -1.76 53.47 -4.48
N GLU A 58 -1.12 54.35 -5.24
CA GLU A 58 -0.78 54.13 -6.64
C GLU A 58 0.74 54.21 -6.85
N PHE A 59 1.34 53.15 -7.38
CA PHE A 59 2.74 53.11 -7.82
C PHE A 59 2.79 53.27 -9.34
N LEU A 60 3.23 54.45 -9.79
CA LEU A 60 3.01 54.93 -11.16
C LEU A 60 4.30 55.22 -11.94
N GLN A 61 5.47 54.74 -11.51
CA GLN A 61 6.72 55.02 -12.21
C GLN A 61 6.69 54.45 -13.65
N LYS A 62 7.09 55.27 -14.63
CA LYS A 62 6.89 54.99 -16.07
C LYS A 62 8.09 54.44 -16.83
N SER A 63 9.31 54.74 -16.38
CA SER A 63 10.50 54.42 -17.18
C SER A 63 10.80 52.92 -17.16
N ILE A 64 10.76 52.26 -18.31
CA ILE A 64 11.01 50.82 -18.46
C ILE A 64 12.39 50.38 -17.92
N SER A 65 13.39 51.26 -17.97
CA SER A 65 14.74 51.05 -17.43
C SER A 65 14.85 51.26 -15.92
N SER A 66 13.75 51.63 -15.26
CA SER A 66 13.74 52.01 -13.85
C SER A 66 12.98 51.00 -13.01
N GLN A 67 13.25 51.03 -11.71
CA GLN A 67 12.66 50.12 -10.73
C GLN A 67 11.98 50.93 -9.63
N GLN A 68 10.89 50.38 -9.10
CA GLN A 68 10.14 50.95 -7.99
C GLN A 68 9.82 49.84 -7.00
N MET A 69 10.34 49.98 -5.78
CA MET A 69 10.08 49.06 -4.69
C MET A 69 8.68 49.34 -4.10
N ILE A 70 7.95 48.26 -3.81
CA ILE A 70 6.62 48.27 -3.22
C ILE A 70 6.71 47.56 -1.87
N PRO A 71 6.50 48.28 -0.75
CA PRO A 71 6.54 47.70 0.58
C PRO A 71 5.58 46.53 0.78
N ASN A 72 6.04 45.46 1.41
CA ASN A 72 5.26 44.30 1.82
C ASN A 72 4.46 44.59 3.11
N ILE A 73 3.49 45.51 2.99
CA ILE A 73 2.59 45.95 4.07
C ILE A 73 1.13 45.65 3.72
N VAL A 74 0.21 46.06 4.60
CA VAL A 74 -1.23 46.01 4.34
C VAL A 74 -1.70 47.28 3.65
N TYR A 75 -2.25 47.14 2.45
CA TYR A 75 -2.92 48.21 1.71
C TYR A 75 -4.43 48.04 1.79
N ASN A 76 -5.17 49.16 1.89
CA ASN A 76 -6.61 49.12 1.64
C ASN A 76 -6.88 48.90 0.14
N GLN A 77 -6.51 49.84 -0.72
CA GLN A 77 -6.53 49.67 -2.18
C GLN A 77 -5.13 49.92 -2.77
N LEU A 78 -4.68 49.05 -3.67
CA LEU A 78 -3.36 49.11 -4.31
C LEU A 78 -3.48 49.12 -5.84
N VAL A 79 -2.83 50.10 -6.48
CA VAL A 79 -2.77 50.22 -7.94
C VAL A 79 -1.32 50.22 -8.40
N ILE A 80 -1.00 49.31 -9.30
CA ILE A 80 0.30 49.14 -9.92
C ILE A 80 0.16 49.41 -11.42
N ALA A 81 0.85 50.43 -11.92
CA ALA A 81 0.70 50.86 -13.31
C ALA A 81 2.02 51.35 -13.94
N ASN A 82 2.02 51.36 -15.28
CA ASN A 82 3.11 51.80 -16.16
C ASN A 82 4.35 50.90 -16.14
N ASP A 83 5.22 51.13 -17.12
CA ASP A 83 6.21 50.16 -17.61
C ASP A 83 7.42 49.93 -16.71
N ALA A 84 7.64 50.75 -15.67
CA ALA A 84 8.79 50.54 -14.78
C ALA A 84 8.61 49.26 -13.97
N LEU A 85 9.69 48.51 -13.74
CA LEU A 85 9.68 47.28 -12.95
C LEU A 85 9.25 47.56 -11.51
N LYS A 86 8.21 46.85 -11.06
CA LYS A 86 7.59 47.02 -9.74
C LYS A 86 7.98 45.84 -8.87
N LEU A 87 8.92 46.07 -7.95
CA LEU A 87 9.51 45.03 -7.12
C LEU A 87 8.80 44.98 -5.76
N ILE A 88 8.32 43.81 -5.35
CA ILE A 88 7.81 43.62 -3.97
C ILE A 88 9.01 43.54 -3.03
N SER A 89 9.02 44.34 -1.98
CA SER A 89 10.10 44.30 -0.98
C SER A 89 10.05 43.05 -0.12
N ASP A 90 11.17 42.76 0.53
CA ASP A 90 11.31 41.74 1.55
C ASP A 90 11.67 42.34 2.93
N GLU A 91 11.16 43.55 3.20
CA GLU A 91 11.41 44.26 4.46
C GLU A 91 10.93 43.41 5.65
N ARG A 92 11.78 43.38 6.69
CA ARG A 92 11.55 42.69 7.96
C ARG A 92 11.29 43.74 9.04
N LYS A 93 10.14 43.66 9.71
CA LYS A 93 9.80 44.58 10.80
C LYS A 93 9.65 43.91 12.17
N ASP A 94 9.30 42.62 12.22
CA ASP A 94 9.11 41.85 13.46
C ASP A 94 9.94 40.56 13.42
N GLY A 95 11.23 40.66 13.74
CA GLY A 95 12.15 39.52 13.73
C GLY A 95 12.68 39.16 12.33
N ASP A 96 13.08 37.90 12.15
CA ASP A 96 13.78 37.44 10.95
C ASP A 96 12.86 37.02 9.79
N ALA A 97 11.54 37.13 9.95
CA ALA A 97 10.56 36.72 8.94
C ALA A 97 10.14 37.88 8.01
N VAL A 98 10.10 37.60 6.72
CA VAL A 98 9.53 38.51 5.71
C VAL A 98 8.01 38.39 5.78
N ARG A 99 7.29 39.52 5.76
CA ARG A 99 5.82 39.54 5.77
C ARG A 99 5.25 39.47 4.36
N SER A 100 4.08 38.87 4.22
CA SER A 100 3.28 38.92 2.98
C SER A 100 2.66 40.30 2.75
N MET A 101 2.48 40.68 1.48
CA MET A 101 1.69 41.85 1.12
C MET A 101 0.20 41.50 1.20
N VAL A 102 -0.62 42.39 1.76
CA VAL A 102 -2.07 42.18 1.85
C VAL A 102 -2.81 43.37 1.26
N VAL A 103 -3.79 43.12 0.39
CA VAL A 103 -4.66 44.15 -0.21
C VAL A 103 -6.10 43.86 0.15
N ARG A 104 -6.75 44.78 0.90
CA ARG A 104 -8.06 44.53 1.50
C ARG A 104 -9.25 44.70 0.55
N ASP A 105 -9.27 45.78 -0.23
CA ASP A 105 -10.42 46.22 -1.02
C ASP A 105 -10.28 45.90 -2.51
N SER A 106 -9.18 46.29 -3.16
CA SER A 106 -8.92 45.89 -4.54
C SER A 106 -7.44 46.01 -4.92
N LEU A 107 -6.94 45.02 -5.65
CA LEU A 107 -5.63 45.03 -6.30
C LEU A 107 -5.82 45.27 -7.79
N ILE A 108 -5.20 46.33 -8.31
CA ILE A 108 -5.30 46.72 -9.73
C ILE A 108 -3.90 46.72 -10.33
N ILE A 109 -3.67 45.94 -11.37
CA ILE A 109 -2.41 45.81 -12.11
C ILE A 109 -2.72 46.15 -13.58
N GLU A 110 -2.28 47.30 -14.05
CA GLU A 110 -2.75 47.87 -15.32
C GLU A 110 -1.62 48.56 -16.12
N ASN A 111 -1.96 49.06 -17.32
CA ASN A 111 -1.09 49.91 -18.14
C ASN A 111 0.33 49.33 -18.32
N GLN A 112 0.44 48.09 -18.78
CA GLN A 112 1.73 47.41 -19.03
C GLN A 112 2.65 47.29 -17.80
N ALA A 113 2.10 47.40 -16.58
CA ALA A 113 2.85 47.14 -15.35
C ALA A 113 3.54 45.78 -15.37
N ASN A 114 4.79 45.77 -14.93
CA ASN A 114 5.53 44.56 -14.61
C ASN A 114 5.68 44.43 -13.10
N PHE A 115 4.71 43.78 -12.46
CA PHE A 115 4.67 43.56 -11.01
C PHE A 115 5.30 42.23 -10.64
N THR A 116 6.34 42.25 -9.81
CA THR A 116 7.12 41.05 -9.52
C THR A 116 7.67 41.00 -8.11
N SER A 117 7.69 39.80 -7.54
CA SER A 117 8.47 39.45 -6.33
C SER A 117 9.73 38.66 -6.67
N ARG A 118 9.98 38.38 -7.95
CA ARG A 118 11.18 37.68 -8.41
C ARG A 118 12.27 38.69 -8.76
N TRP A 119 13.24 38.85 -7.87
CA TRP A 119 14.44 39.65 -8.09
C TRP A 119 15.66 39.05 -7.39
N ILE A 120 16.84 39.19 -7.99
CA ILE A 120 18.09 38.66 -7.40
C ILE A 120 18.33 39.36 -6.06
N GLY A 121 18.44 38.55 -5.00
CA GLY A 121 18.72 39.03 -3.65
C GLY A 121 17.49 39.39 -2.81
N LEU A 122 16.26 39.36 -3.35
CA LEU A 122 15.03 39.52 -2.57
C LEU A 122 14.40 38.16 -2.24
N LYS A 123 13.84 38.05 -1.03
CA LYS A 123 13.07 36.88 -0.57
C LYS A 123 11.63 37.26 -0.22
N SER A 124 10.93 37.88 -1.16
CA SER A 124 9.56 38.35 -0.96
C SER A 124 8.58 37.18 -0.80
N GLU A 125 7.49 37.42 -0.05
CA GLU A 125 6.43 36.45 0.20
C GLU A 125 5.22 36.61 -0.74
N GLU A 126 4.18 35.81 -0.53
CA GLU A 126 2.91 35.82 -1.27
C GLU A 126 2.19 37.18 -1.22
N VAL A 127 1.35 37.45 -2.23
CA VAL A 127 0.45 38.62 -2.27
C VAL A 127 -0.97 38.16 -2.02
N HIS A 128 -1.56 38.58 -0.90
CA HIS A 128 -2.94 38.23 -0.54
C HIS A 128 -3.89 39.34 -0.97
N ALA A 129 -4.75 39.06 -1.94
CA ALA A 129 -5.91 39.89 -2.25
C ALA A 129 -7.12 39.38 -1.47
N LYS A 130 -7.76 40.25 -0.67
CA LYS A 130 -8.96 39.91 0.12
C LYS A 130 -10.28 40.26 -0.58
N SER A 131 -10.21 40.94 -1.72
CA SER A 131 -11.36 41.35 -2.54
C SER A 131 -10.94 41.36 -4.02
N SER A 132 -11.62 42.08 -4.91
CA SER A 132 -11.45 41.96 -6.37
C SER A 132 -10.01 42.25 -6.86
N VAL A 133 -9.58 41.47 -7.85
CA VAL A 133 -8.30 41.63 -8.53
C VAL A 133 -8.57 41.97 -10.00
N THR A 134 -8.06 43.11 -10.45
CA THR A 134 -8.08 43.49 -11.87
C THR A 134 -6.66 43.46 -12.41
N ASN A 135 -6.38 42.60 -13.37
CA ASN A 135 -5.07 42.50 -14.01
C ASN A 135 -5.21 42.57 -15.53
N THR A 136 -4.71 43.64 -16.13
CA THR A 136 -4.60 43.81 -17.59
C THR A 136 -3.14 43.95 -18.02
N ALA A 137 -2.20 43.56 -17.16
CA ALA A 137 -0.77 43.64 -17.41
C ALA A 137 -0.09 42.37 -16.89
N ARG A 138 1.13 42.44 -16.33
CA ARG A 138 1.90 41.26 -15.96
C ARG A 138 2.17 41.18 -14.46
N TYR A 139 1.82 40.04 -13.88
CA TYR A 139 2.27 39.61 -12.56
C TYR A 139 3.26 38.44 -12.69
N THR A 140 4.55 38.72 -12.47
CA THR A 140 5.61 37.71 -12.56
C THR A 140 6.04 37.29 -11.15
N ASN A 141 5.99 36.01 -10.78
CA ASN A 141 6.33 35.61 -9.42
C ASN A 141 6.92 34.21 -9.30
N GLY A 142 7.77 33.97 -8.28
CA GLY A 142 8.09 32.63 -7.78
C GLY A 142 7.19 32.14 -6.63
N LYS A 143 6.24 32.97 -6.18
CA LYS A 143 5.20 32.72 -5.17
C LYS A 143 3.81 32.96 -5.78
N ASP A 144 2.75 32.66 -5.04
CA ASP A 144 1.39 32.78 -5.57
C ASP A 144 0.81 34.19 -5.32
N LEU A 145 0.00 34.68 -6.26
CA LEU A 145 -1.04 35.67 -5.96
C LEU A 145 -2.23 34.92 -5.38
N VAL A 146 -2.60 35.23 -4.14
CA VAL A 146 -3.58 34.46 -3.37
C VAL A 146 -4.89 35.24 -3.27
N LEU A 147 -5.96 34.68 -3.86
CA LEU A 147 -7.34 35.13 -3.65
C LEU A 147 -7.83 34.54 -2.32
N SER A 148 -7.80 35.34 -1.26
CA SER A 148 -8.02 34.91 0.14
C SER A 148 -9.11 35.69 0.87
N GLY A 149 -10.16 36.08 0.16
CA GLY A 149 -11.33 36.75 0.72
C GLY A 149 -12.07 35.87 1.74
N GLU A 150 -12.63 36.49 2.77
CA GLU A 150 -13.20 35.78 3.93
C GLU A 150 -14.72 35.94 4.08
N GLU A 151 -15.34 36.82 3.28
CA GLU A 151 -16.75 37.22 3.43
C GLU A 151 -17.63 36.89 2.22
N LYS A 152 -17.05 36.83 1.01
CA LYS A 152 -17.77 36.64 -0.25
C LYS A 152 -16.83 36.16 -1.36
N ALA A 153 -17.42 35.77 -2.48
CA ALA A 153 -16.69 35.50 -3.71
C ALA A 153 -15.89 36.72 -4.18
N GLN A 154 -14.71 36.49 -4.74
CA GLN A 154 -13.87 37.54 -5.32
C GLN A 154 -14.00 37.61 -6.83
N ASP A 155 -14.01 38.81 -7.39
CA ASP A 155 -13.97 38.98 -8.85
C ASP A 155 -12.52 38.99 -9.33
N LEU A 156 -12.23 38.18 -10.34
CA LEU A 156 -10.99 38.17 -11.10
C LEU A 156 -11.26 38.74 -12.48
N LEU A 157 -10.68 39.91 -12.77
CA LEU A 157 -10.98 40.71 -13.95
C LEU A 157 -9.74 40.99 -14.79
N GLY A 158 -9.95 41.18 -16.10
CA GLY A 158 -8.93 41.60 -17.05
C GLY A 158 -8.24 40.46 -17.78
N ASN A 159 -7.38 40.82 -18.74
CA ASN A 159 -6.74 39.95 -19.71
C ASN A 159 -5.20 39.92 -19.58
N GLY A 160 -4.69 40.20 -18.37
CA GLY A 160 -3.26 40.16 -18.08
C GLY A 160 -2.70 38.75 -17.95
N SER A 161 -1.49 38.62 -17.41
CA SER A 161 -0.91 37.31 -17.09
C SER A 161 -0.51 37.19 -15.62
N TYR A 162 -0.60 35.96 -15.12
CA TYR A 162 -0.15 35.54 -13.80
C TYR A 162 0.84 34.39 -13.98
N THR A 163 2.03 34.47 -13.40
CA THR A 163 2.88 33.28 -13.34
C THR A 163 2.22 32.19 -12.48
N ARG A 164 1.73 32.57 -11.28
CA ARG A 164 1.12 31.66 -10.33
C ARG A 164 -0.06 32.33 -9.62
N ILE A 165 -1.19 31.63 -9.52
CA ILE A 165 -2.39 32.12 -8.81
C ILE A 165 -2.99 31.00 -7.93
N ARG A 166 -3.43 31.37 -6.74
CA ARG A 166 -4.07 30.47 -5.78
C ARG A 166 -5.45 30.97 -5.39
N VAL A 167 -6.45 30.10 -5.48
CA VAL A 167 -7.80 30.32 -4.95
C VAL A 167 -7.87 29.69 -3.56
N GLU A 168 -7.99 30.53 -2.53
CA GLU A 168 -8.08 30.15 -1.12
C GLU A 168 -9.20 30.94 -0.46
N ASN A 169 -10.42 30.76 -0.98
CA ASN A 169 -11.60 31.46 -0.52
C ASN A 169 -12.78 30.49 -0.56
N LYS A 170 -13.32 30.12 0.60
CA LYS A 170 -14.49 29.23 0.71
C LYS A 170 -15.72 29.63 -0.11
N PHE A 171 -15.87 30.91 -0.47
CA PHE A 171 -16.94 31.40 -1.34
C PHE A 171 -16.57 31.39 -2.83
N GLY A 172 -15.33 31.04 -3.16
CA GLY A 172 -14.80 30.94 -4.52
C GLY A 172 -14.36 32.27 -5.13
N ALA A 173 -14.09 32.22 -6.43
CA ALA A 173 -13.73 33.38 -7.24
C ALA A 173 -14.47 33.36 -8.58
N ASP A 174 -14.97 34.50 -9.04
CA ASP A 174 -15.69 34.67 -10.31
C ASP A 174 -14.74 35.23 -11.37
N VAL A 175 -14.57 34.53 -12.48
CA VAL A 175 -13.88 35.09 -13.65
C VAL A 175 -14.84 36.01 -14.40
N ARG A 176 -14.51 37.30 -14.50
CA ARG A 176 -15.33 38.31 -15.18
C ARG A 176 -14.53 39.00 -16.28
N GLY A 177 -15.00 38.88 -17.52
CA GLY A 177 -14.32 39.36 -18.72
C GLY A 177 -13.33 38.35 -19.33
N GLY A 178 -12.76 37.44 -18.53
CA GLY A 178 -11.86 36.38 -18.99
C GLY A 178 -10.61 36.89 -19.73
N GLY A 179 -9.96 35.98 -20.47
CA GLY A 179 -8.87 36.27 -21.39
C GLY A 179 -7.49 36.47 -20.75
N PHE A 180 -7.35 36.29 -19.44
CA PHE A 180 -6.04 36.27 -18.81
C PHE A 180 -5.32 34.94 -19.04
N THR A 181 -4.01 34.94 -18.78
CA THR A 181 -3.15 33.78 -18.94
C THR A 181 -2.52 33.37 -17.61
N ILE A 182 -2.42 32.07 -17.35
CA ILE A 182 -1.63 31.48 -16.26
C ILE A 182 -0.40 30.83 -16.89
N GLU A 183 0.80 31.29 -16.50
CA GLU A 183 2.07 30.89 -17.14
C GLU A 183 2.70 29.62 -16.53
N GLU A 184 2.49 29.34 -15.24
CA GLU A 184 3.12 28.18 -14.57
C GLU A 184 2.16 27.36 -13.70
N GLN A 185 1.37 27.98 -12.81
CA GLN A 185 0.59 27.21 -11.83
C GLN A 185 -0.75 27.85 -11.44
N LEU A 186 -1.80 27.03 -11.43
CA LEU A 186 -3.09 27.30 -10.79
C LEU A 186 -3.23 26.41 -9.55
N THR A 187 -3.47 26.99 -8.38
CA THR A 187 -3.78 26.22 -7.17
C THR A 187 -5.21 26.48 -6.72
N LEU A 188 -6.00 25.42 -6.64
CA LEU A 188 -7.38 25.40 -6.17
C LEU A 188 -7.36 24.83 -4.75
N LYS A 189 -7.19 25.69 -3.74
CA LYS A 189 -7.04 25.27 -2.33
C LYS A 189 -8.38 25.18 -1.61
N GLU A 190 -9.22 26.20 -1.78
CA GLU A 190 -10.54 26.27 -1.15
C GLU A 190 -11.50 27.09 -2.01
N GLY A 191 -12.73 26.57 -2.18
CA GLY A 191 -13.79 27.16 -2.99
C GLY A 191 -13.64 26.92 -4.49
N GLU A 192 -14.64 27.35 -5.25
CA GLU A 192 -14.72 27.15 -6.69
C GLU A 192 -14.23 28.37 -7.48
N LEU A 193 -13.34 28.15 -8.45
CA LEU A 193 -13.04 29.11 -9.51
C LEU A 193 -14.12 29.00 -10.59
N ARG A 194 -15.04 29.97 -10.61
CA ARG A 194 -16.19 30.02 -11.52
C ARG A 194 -15.83 30.75 -12.81
N ASN A 195 -15.36 30.00 -13.78
CA ASN A 195 -15.24 30.38 -15.19
C ASN A 195 -16.36 29.76 -16.03
N ASN A 196 -16.53 30.24 -17.25
CA ASN A 196 -17.42 29.67 -18.26
C ASN A 196 -16.85 29.91 -19.65
N THR A 197 -17.53 29.46 -20.70
CA THR A 197 -17.04 29.57 -22.08
C THR A 197 -16.77 31.03 -22.51
N ASP A 198 -17.58 31.99 -22.06
CA ASP A 198 -17.42 33.42 -22.41
C ASP A 198 -16.36 34.11 -21.53
N ASN A 199 -16.22 33.67 -20.28
CA ASN A 199 -15.32 34.22 -19.27
C ASN A 199 -14.32 33.14 -18.86
N ASN A 200 -13.52 32.69 -19.82
CA ASN A 200 -12.48 31.68 -19.61
C ASN A 200 -11.08 32.30 -19.58
N PHE A 201 -10.07 31.48 -19.35
CA PHE A 201 -8.66 31.88 -19.32
C PHE A 201 -7.78 30.81 -19.95
N THR A 202 -6.56 31.21 -20.32
CA THR A 202 -5.59 30.30 -20.93
C THR A 202 -4.58 29.81 -19.89
N ILE A 203 -4.29 28.51 -19.89
CA ILE A 203 -3.14 27.92 -19.18
C ILE A 203 -2.09 27.56 -20.22
N LEU A 204 -0.85 28.04 -20.03
CA LEU A 204 0.26 27.78 -20.96
C LEU A 204 0.78 26.33 -20.88
N ASP A 205 1.52 25.93 -21.91
CA ASP A 205 2.13 24.60 -21.98
C ASP A 205 3.00 24.28 -20.77
N SER A 206 2.97 23.02 -20.37
CA SER A 206 3.71 22.46 -19.23
C SER A 206 3.36 23.06 -17.86
N SER A 207 2.25 23.80 -17.74
CA SER A 207 1.74 24.32 -16.47
C SER A 207 1.17 23.22 -15.55
N LEU A 208 1.03 23.54 -14.27
CA LEU A 208 0.50 22.66 -13.23
C LEU A 208 -0.83 23.19 -12.66
N ILE A 209 -1.83 22.33 -12.57
CA ILE A 209 -3.01 22.55 -11.72
C ILE A 209 -2.85 21.73 -10.44
N VAL A 210 -2.86 22.40 -9.28
CA VAL A 210 -2.89 21.75 -7.97
C VAL A 210 -4.30 21.83 -7.42
N ARG A 211 -4.95 20.68 -7.24
CA ARG A 211 -6.33 20.53 -6.82
C ARG A 211 -6.39 19.98 -5.39
N HIS A 212 -6.79 20.80 -4.42
CA HIS A 212 -7.05 20.32 -3.06
C HIS A 212 -8.50 19.82 -2.93
N VAL A 213 -8.75 18.93 -1.95
CA VAL A 213 -10.10 18.44 -1.59
C VAL A 213 -11.12 19.58 -1.41
N GLY A 214 -10.70 20.73 -0.88
CA GLY A 214 -11.59 21.89 -0.66
C GLY A 214 -11.78 22.84 -1.84
N GLY A 215 -11.00 22.71 -2.92
CA GLY A 215 -11.05 23.61 -4.08
C GLY A 215 -11.74 22.96 -5.28
N SER A 216 -12.17 23.76 -6.27
CA SER A 216 -12.65 23.28 -7.58
C SER A 216 -12.55 24.34 -8.67
N ILE A 217 -12.76 23.93 -9.92
CA ILE A 217 -12.93 24.81 -11.08
C ILE A 217 -14.19 24.40 -11.83
N ALA A 218 -14.98 25.38 -12.29
CA ALA A 218 -16.29 25.15 -12.86
C ALA A 218 -16.24 24.67 -14.32
N HIS A 219 -15.27 25.15 -15.11
CA HIS A 219 -15.16 24.86 -16.53
C HIS A 219 -13.71 24.63 -16.96
N GLU A 220 -13.51 23.81 -17.99
CA GLU A 220 -12.16 23.47 -18.47
C GLU A 220 -11.48 24.74 -18.99
N PRO A 221 -10.25 25.07 -18.52
CA PRO A 221 -9.52 26.22 -19.01
C PRO A 221 -9.08 25.98 -20.46
N ILE A 222 -8.83 27.07 -21.20
CA ILE A 222 -8.25 26.96 -22.54
C ILE A 222 -6.79 26.53 -22.39
N LEU A 223 -6.43 25.38 -22.95
CA LEU A 223 -5.07 24.86 -22.86
C LEU A 223 -4.28 25.28 -24.10
N GLU A 224 -3.07 25.83 -23.90
CA GLU A 224 -2.15 26.06 -25.03
C GLU A 224 -1.69 24.74 -25.65
N ASN A 225 -1.36 23.76 -24.81
CA ASN A 225 -0.98 22.42 -25.22
C ASN A 225 -1.18 21.43 -24.05
N ARG A 226 -0.13 21.13 -23.27
CA ARG A 226 -0.20 20.12 -22.20
C ARG A 226 -0.16 20.74 -20.81
N ILE A 227 -0.83 20.10 -19.85
CA ILE A 227 -0.78 20.44 -18.43
C ILE A 227 -0.50 19.21 -17.57
N SER A 228 -0.12 19.42 -16.32
CA SER A 228 -0.11 18.38 -15.29
C SER A 228 -1.15 18.70 -14.21
N VAL A 229 -1.66 17.67 -13.54
CA VAL A 229 -2.62 17.81 -12.44
C VAL A 229 -2.10 17.08 -11.20
N HIS A 230 -2.15 17.75 -10.04
CA HIS A 230 -1.78 17.18 -8.74
C HIS A 230 -2.92 17.33 -7.74
N TYR A 231 -3.44 16.20 -7.26
CA TYR A 231 -4.45 16.12 -6.23
C TYR A 231 -3.84 16.01 -4.83
N LEU A 232 -4.33 16.83 -3.89
CA LEU A 232 -3.78 16.94 -2.53
C LEU A 232 -4.86 17.13 -1.45
N GLY A 233 -4.49 16.85 -0.21
CA GLY A 233 -5.25 17.23 0.98
C GLY A 233 -6.00 16.08 1.65
N ASP A 234 -6.70 16.42 2.73
CA ASP A 234 -7.35 15.44 3.59
C ASP A 234 -8.79 15.17 3.15
N GLY A 235 -9.10 13.91 2.85
CA GLY A 235 -10.44 13.45 2.45
C GLY A 235 -10.47 12.83 1.05
N SER A 236 -11.70 12.65 0.56
CA SER A 236 -11.97 12.15 -0.80
C SER A 236 -12.38 13.29 -1.73
N LEU A 237 -12.12 13.14 -3.03
CA LEU A 237 -12.58 14.07 -4.05
C LEU A 237 -12.96 13.37 -5.36
N THR A 238 -13.72 14.05 -6.20
CA THR A 238 -14.02 13.62 -7.57
C THR A 238 -13.29 14.54 -8.56
N THR A 239 -12.71 13.96 -9.61
CA THR A 239 -12.13 14.74 -10.71
C THR A 239 -13.19 15.68 -11.30
N GLY A 240 -12.75 16.81 -11.84
CA GLY A 240 -13.63 17.79 -12.46
C GLY A 240 -13.01 18.41 -13.70
N ALA A 241 -13.34 19.68 -13.93
CA ALA A 241 -12.95 20.40 -15.13
C ALA A 241 -11.44 20.71 -15.22
N GLU A 242 -10.64 20.41 -14.19
CA GLU A 242 -9.18 20.38 -14.28
C GLU A 242 -8.64 19.22 -15.12
N ILE A 243 -9.44 18.16 -15.33
CA ILE A 243 -9.10 17.07 -16.25
C ILE A 243 -9.49 17.48 -17.68
N PRO A 244 -8.53 17.59 -18.60
CA PRO A 244 -8.81 17.97 -19.98
C PRO A 244 -9.72 16.95 -20.69
N GLN A 245 -10.59 17.42 -21.58
CA GLN A 245 -11.33 16.54 -22.48
C GLN A 245 -10.45 15.92 -23.58
N SER A 246 -9.34 16.58 -23.92
CA SER A 246 -8.40 16.09 -24.92
C SER A 246 -7.59 14.89 -24.41
N GLU A 247 -7.53 13.81 -25.20
CA GLU A 247 -6.77 12.60 -24.89
C GLU A 247 -5.24 12.79 -24.88
N THR A 248 -4.75 13.98 -25.28
CA THR A 248 -3.31 14.26 -25.41
C THR A 248 -2.82 15.43 -24.54
N ALA A 249 -3.72 16.08 -23.80
CA ALA A 249 -3.43 17.31 -23.07
C ALA A 249 -2.95 17.09 -21.62
N LEU A 250 -3.35 15.99 -20.97
CA LEU A 250 -2.89 15.70 -19.61
C LEU A 250 -1.56 14.95 -19.64
N LYS A 251 -0.47 15.66 -19.37
CA LYS A 251 0.88 15.10 -19.34
C LYS A 251 1.06 14.17 -18.13
N ASN A 252 0.97 14.73 -16.93
CA ASN A 252 1.19 14.00 -15.68
C ASN A 252 -0.01 14.10 -14.75
N MET A 253 -0.28 13.02 -14.02
CA MET A 253 -1.28 12.98 -12.97
C MET A 253 -0.67 12.45 -11.68
N ARG A 254 -0.85 13.18 -10.58
CA ARG A 254 -0.38 12.77 -9.25
C ARG A 254 -1.53 12.82 -8.26
N VAL A 255 -1.71 11.74 -7.49
CA VAL A 255 -2.84 11.60 -6.56
C VAL A 255 -2.36 11.36 -5.14
N ASN A 256 -2.31 12.41 -4.31
CA ASN A 256 -1.81 12.33 -2.93
C ASN A 256 -2.85 12.91 -1.95
N VAL A 257 -4.04 12.31 -1.95
CA VAL A 257 -5.14 12.61 -1.01
C VAL A 257 -5.16 11.58 0.12
N SER A 258 -5.70 11.91 1.29
CA SER A 258 -5.66 10.96 2.43
C SER A 258 -6.67 9.81 2.36
N GLN A 259 -7.69 9.88 1.48
CA GLN A 259 -8.69 8.83 1.30
C GLN A 259 -8.75 8.34 -0.14
N SER A 260 -9.57 8.95 -1.01
CA SER A 260 -9.78 8.47 -2.38
C SER A 260 -10.02 9.55 -3.42
N LEU A 261 -9.67 9.23 -4.67
CA LEU A 261 -10.02 10.00 -5.86
C LEU A 261 -11.00 9.21 -6.72
N SER A 262 -12.21 9.72 -6.96
CA SER A 262 -13.14 9.13 -7.93
C SER A 262 -13.03 9.84 -9.28
N LEU A 263 -13.03 9.09 -10.36
CA LEU A 263 -13.10 9.66 -11.71
C LEU A 263 -14.55 10.05 -12.04
N ASP A 264 -14.74 11.18 -12.73
CA ASP A 264 -16.02 11.63 -13.29
C ASP A 264 -16.17 11.36 -14.79
N ARG A 265 -15.07 10.91 -15.42
CA ARG A 265 -14.95 10.62 -16.86
C ARG A 265 -13.69 9.77 -17.12
N ASN A 266 -13.55 9.27 -18.34
CA ASN A 266 -12.28 8.69 -18.81
C ASN A 266 -11.13 9.70 -18.72
N VAL A 267 -10.00 9.29 -18.14
CA VAL A 267 -8.82 10.15 -17.96
C VAL A 267 -7.64 9.60 -18.74
N TYR A 268 -7.01 10.43 -19.59
CA TYR A 268 -5.89 10.04 -20.44
C TYR A 268 -4.61 10.71 -19.98
N VAL A 269 -3.71 9.94 -19.37
CA VAL A 269 -2.41 10.42 -18.90
C VAL A 269 -1.34 10.04 -19.92
N VAL A 270 -0.64 11.04 -20.44
CA VAL A 270 0.26 10.84 -21.59
C VAL A 270 1.67 10.41 -21.18
N ASP A 271 2.15 10.82 -20.00
CA ASP A 271 3.56 10.68 -19.61
C ASP A 271 3.70 9.86 -18.31
N SER A 272 3.38 10.44 -17.14
CA SER A 272 3.56 9.76 -15.85
C SER A 272 2.34 9.82 -14.93
N LEU A 273 2.15 8.76 -14.15
CA LEU A 273 1.08 8.60 -13.16
C LEU A 273 1.69 8.24 -11.80
N GLU A 274 1.44 9.06 -10.79
CA GLU A 274 1.76 8.75 -9.39
C GLU A 274 0.46 8.50 -8.62
N VAL A 275 0.35 7.31 -8.04
CA VAL A 275 -0.78 6.83 -7.25
C VAL A 275 -0.35 6.79 -5.79
N GLY A 276 -0.59 7.89 -5.08
CA GLY A 276 -0.35 8.01 -3.64
C GLY A 276 -1.57 7.67 -2.77
N ALA A 277 -2.72 7.34 -3.38
CA ALA A 277 -3.97 7.06 -2.71
C ALA A 277 -4.85 6.13 -3.55
N TYR A 278 -6.00 5.73 -3.00
CA TYR A 278 -6.98 4.91 -3.72
C TYR A 278 -7.65 5.71 -4.85
N ILE A 279 -7.63 5.19 -6.08
CA ILE A 279 -8.32 5.79 -7.23
C ILE A 279 -9.49 4.89 -7.63
N SER A 280 -10.72 5.41 -7.63
CA SER A 280 -11.90 4.69 -8.11
C SER A 280 -12.20 5.04 -9.57
N ALA A 281 -11.98 4.07 -10.43
CA ALA A 281 -12.27 4.04 -11.87
C ALA A 281 -13.30 2.94 -12.19
N VAL A 282 -14.33 2.76 -11.35
CA VAL A 282 -15.34 1.71 -11.55
C VAL A 282 -16.26 2.02 -12.73
N ASN A 283 -16.67 3.28 -12.86
CA ASN A 283 -17.60 3.74 -13.90
C ASN A 283 -16.91 4.32 -15.14
N ASP A 284 -15.60 4.55 -15.05
CA ASP A 284 -14.78 5.21 -16.05
C ASP A 284 -13.47 4.45 -16.23
N THR A 285 -12.61 4.89 -17.14
CA THR A 285 -11.29 4.28 -17.36
C THR A 285 -10.19 5.27 -17.06
N LEU A 286 -9.18 4.85 -16.29
CA LEU A 286 -7.89 5.52 -16.24
C LEU A 286 -6.99 4.95 -17.34
N ILE A 287 -6.60 5.76 -18.32
CA ILE A 287 -5.77 5.36 -19.45
C ILE A 287 -4.38 5.97 -19.26
N LEU A 288 -3.34 5.13 -19.25
CA LEU A 288 -1.95 5.57 -19.28
C LEU A 288 -1.31 5.21 -20.63
N GLN A 289 -0.92 6.25 -21.36
CA GLN A 289 -0.27 6.15 -22.67
C GLN A 289 1.25 6.09 -22.57
N GLY A 290 1.82 6.64 -21.49
CA GLY A 290 3.26 6.65 -21.26
C GLY A 290 3.84 5.25 -21.10
N GLU A 291 5.12 5.12 -21.44
CA GLU A 291 5.90 3.88 -21.27
C GLU A 291 6.18 3.62 -19.78
N ILE A 292 6.35 4.68 -19.00
CA ILE A 292 6.70 4.61 -17.58
C ILE A 292 5.55 3.95 -16.79
N ASN A 293 5.91 3.01 -15.92
CA ASN A 293 4.95 2.39 -15.01
C ASN A 293 4.38 3.42 -14.01
N PRO A 294 3.13 3.25 -13.56
CA PRO A 294 2.61 4.02 -12.43
C PRO A 294 3.51 3.85 -11.20
N ASP A 295 3.77 4.96 -10.50
CA ASP A 295 4.49 4.98 -9.24
C ASP A 295 3.51 4.92 -8.06
N PHE A 296 3.54 3.84 -7.28
CA PHE A 296 2.64 3.63 -6.14
C PHE A 296 3.34 4.04 -4.84
N THR A 297 3.16 5.29 -4.42
CA THR A 297 3.93 5.93 -3.33
C THR A 297 3.20 5.99 -2.00
N GLY A 298 1.89 5.72 -1.97
CA GLY A 298 1.01 5.93 -0.81
C GLY A 298 1.06 4.85 0.27
N GLY A 299 2.08 3.98 0.25
CA GLY A 299 2.12 2.78 1.07
C GLY A 299 1.07 1.75 0.62
N PRO A 300 0.59 0.88 1.52
CA PRO A 300 -0.32 -0.19 1.17
C PRO A 300 -1.52 0.31 0.36
N SER A 301 -2.27 1.31 0.83
CA SER A 301 -3.56 1.74 0.24
C SER A 301 -3.51 2.36 -1.16
N ALA A 302 -2.33 2.54 -1.74
CA ALA A 302 -2.18 3.03 -3.11
C ALA A 302 -2.56 1.95 -4.14
N GLU A 303 -3.77 2.04 -4.67
CA GLU A 303 -4.26 1.16 -5.75
C GLU A 303 -5.36 1.84 -6.58
N ILE A 304 -5.59 1.30 -7.78
CA ILE A 304 -6.65 1.71 -8.70
C ILE A 304 -7.75 0.65 -8.65
N ASP A 305 -8.95 0.99 -8.19
CA ASP A 305 -10.14 0.15 -8.25
C ASP A 305 -10.91 0.37 -9.55
N GLY A 306 -11.19 -0.70 -10.29
CA GLY A 306 -11.92 -0.67 -11.54
C GLY A 306 -11.00 -0.68 -12.76
N ASN A 307 -11.39 0.06 -13.79
CA ASN A 307 -10.82 -0.04 -15.14
C ASN A 307 -9.52 0.78 -15.26
N PHE A 308 -8.43 0.07 -15.52
CA PHE A 308 -7.15 0.66 -15.87
C PHE A 308 -6.70 0.15 -17.24
N ARG A 309 -6.26 1.06 -18.11
CA ARG A 309 -5.82 0.73 -19.46
C ARG A 309 -4.40 1.20 -19.70
N ARG A 310 -3.53 0.26 -20.10
CA ARG A 310 -2.18 0.51 -20.58
C ARG A 310 -2.19 0.52 -22.10
N ASN A 311 -1.92 1.68 -22.71
CA ASN A 311 -1.86 1.83 -24.18
C ASN A 311 -0.49 1.53 -24.77
N THR A 312 0.53 1.43 -23.92
CA THR A 312 1.87 1.04 -24.33
C THR A 312 2.24 -0.26 -23.63
N LEU A 313 2.40 -1.31 -24.43
CA LEU A 313 2.84 -2.62 -23.98
C LEU A 313 4.31 -2.81 -24.37
N LEU A 314 5.20 -2.74 -23.38
CA LEU A 314 6.61 -3.01 -23.58
C LEU A 314 6.85 -4.53 -23.64
N THR A 315 7.89 -4.94 -24.34
CA THR A 315 8.38 -6.32 -24.33
C THR A 315 9.65 -6.42 -23.50
N ALA A 316 9.87 -7.59 -22.91
CA ALA A 316 10.96 -7.85 -21.98
C ALA A 316 11.02 -6.86 -20.79
N ASP A 317 9.90 -6.21 -20.47
CA ASP A 317 9.76 -5.31 -19.33
C ASP A 317 8.42 -5.54 -18.63
N THR A 318 8.37 -5.22 -17.34
CA THR A 318 7.18 -5.37 -16.50
C THR A 318 6.25 -4.20 -16.71
N ILE A 319 4.96 -4.47 -16.89
CA ILE A 319 3.91 -3.48 -17.03
C ILE A 319 3.05 -3.55 -15.76
N LEU A 320 3.19 -2.57 -14.88
CA LEU A 320 2.36 -2.49 -13.67
C LEU A 320 0.93 -2.09 -14.02
N LEU A 321 -0.02 -2.72 -13.34
CA LEU A 321 -1.46 -2.52 -13.52
C LEU A 321 -2.04 -1.74 -12.34
N ASN A 322 -3.09 -2.26 -11.71
CA ASN A 322 -3.89 -1.56 -10.72
C ASN A 322 -3.20 -1.38 -9.36
N ASN A 323 -2.13 -2.11 -9.06
CA ASN A 323 -1.40 -2.05 -7.78
C ASN A 323 0.05 -2.55 -7.98
N PRO A 324 0.95 -2.39 -7.00
CA PRO A 324 2.37 -2.77 -7.13
C PRO A 324 2.63 -4.26 -7.41
N TYR A 325 1.67 -5.13 -7.08
CA TYR A 325 1.83 -6.58 -7.13
C TYR A 325 1.09 -7.22 -8.30
N THR A 326 0.32 -6.43 -9.06
CA THR A 326 -0.42 -6.91 -10.23
C THR A 326 0.20 -6.33 -11.49
N TRP A 327 0.73 -7.21 -12.33
CA TRP A 327 1.54 -6.81 -13.47
C TRP A 327 1.46 -7.81 -14.62
N ALA A 328 1.82 -7.33 -15.80
CA ALA A 328 1.92 -8.08 -17.03
C ALA A 328 3.34 -8.04 -17.57
N TYR A 329 3.85 -9.14 -18.09
CA TYR A 329 5.16 -9.20 -18.75
C TYR A 329 5.04 -10.00 -20.04
N PHE A 330 5.46 -9.38 -21.14
CA PHE A 330 5.47 -9.99 -22.46
C PHE A 330 6.93 -10.27 -22.87
N PRO A 331 7.38 -11.54 -22.89
CA PRO A 331 8.76 -11.85 -23.26
C PRO A 331 9.15 -11.34 -24.66
N THR A 332 8.22 -11.33 -25.61
CA THR A 332 8.46 -10.95 -27.03
C THR A 332 7.25 -10.28 -27.68
N GLU A 333 7.42 -9.68 -28.86
CA GLU A 333 6.28 -9.12 -29.61
C GLU A 333 5.23 -10.19 -30.00
N ILE A 334 5.68 -11.42 -30.26
CA ILE A 334 4.78 -12.54 -30.59
C ILE A 334 3.90 -12.87 -29.38
N SER A 335 4.46 -12.80 -28.16
CA SER A 335 3.74 -13.09 -26.92
C SER A 335 2.57 -12.15 -26.63
N LYS A 336 2.51 -10.98 -27.29
CA LYS A 336 1.37 -10.06 -27.18
C LYS A 336 0.12 -10.56 -27.91
N GLY A 337 0.23 -11.56 -28.78
CA GLY A 337 -0.90 -12.04 -29.58
C GLY A 337 -1.54 -10.97 -30.47
N GLY A 338 -0.78 -9.93 -30.85
CA GLY A 338 -1.29 -8.78 -31.61
C GLY A 338 -1.89 -7.65 -30.75
N ALA A 339 -1.88 -7.76 -29.42
CA ALA A 339 -2.35 -6.71 -28.53
C ALA A 339 -1.45 -5.48 -28.59
N THR A 340 -2.06 -4.30 -28.71
CA THR A 340 -1.41 -3.00 -28.59
C THR A 340 -1.75 -2.31 -27.28
N SER A 341 -2.83 -2.71 -26.61
CA SER A 341 -3.19 -2.22 -25.29
C SER A 341 -3.79 -3.32 -24.42
N LEU A 342 -3.66 -3.14 -23.10
CA LEU A 342 -4.15 -4.06 -22.08
C LEU A 342 -5.11 -3.30 -21.18
N VAL A 343 -6.31 -3.84 -20.99
CA VAL A 343 -7.31 -3.36 -20.03
C VAL A 343 -7.37 -4.34 -18.87
N SER A 344 -7.18 -3.84 -17.66
CA SER A 344 -7.35 -4.56 -16.42
C SER A 344 -8.47 -3.92 -15.60
N THR A 345 -9.52 -4.68 -15.34
CA THR A 345 -10.58 -4.31 -14.40
C THR A 345 -10.38 -5.13 -13.13
N ILE A 346 -9.81 -4.49 -12.10
CA ILE A 346 -9.51 -5.13 -10.82
C ILE A 346 -10.28 -4.44 -9.72
N ARG A 347 -11.05 -5.19 -8.95
CA ARG A 347 -11.85 -4.64 -7.85
C ARG A 347 -11.41 -5.23 -6.52
N PRO A 348 -10.75 -4.46 -5.64
CA PRO A 348 -10.44 -4.89 -4.30
C PRO A 348 -11.73 -5.06 -3.48
N LEU A 349 -11.66 -5.85 -2.40
CA LEU A 349 -12.76 -6.07 -1.47
C LEU A 349 -14.10 -6.41 -2.17
N THR A 350 -14.05 -7.11 -3.30
CA THR A 350 -15.22 -7.47 -4.10
C THR A 350 -15.14 -8.93 -4.52
N PHE A 351 -16.16 -9.73 -4.17
CA PHE A 351 -16.33 -11.08 -4.73
C PHE A 351 -16.78 -10.99 -6.17
N HIS A 352 -16.45 -12.01 -6.97
CA HIS A 352 -16.95 -12.07 -8.32
C HIS A 352 -18.46 -12.35 -8.33
N GLU A 353 -19.23 -11.64 -9.16
CA GLU A 353 -20.69 -11.84 -9.28
C GLU A 353 -21.09 -13.16 -9.97
N LEU A 354 -20.11 -13.94 -10.43
CA LEU A 354 -20.34 -15.21 -11.11
C LEU A 354 -20.54 -16.33 -10.07
N PRO A 355 -21.26 -17.42 -10.40
CA PRO A 355 -21.48 -18.54 -9.48
C PRO A 355 -20.18 -19.05 -8.82
N ALA A 356 -20.25 -19.36 -7.52
CA ALA A 356 -19.12 -19.76 -6.67
C ALA A 356 -17.97 -18.73 -6.62
N GLY A 357 -18.22 -17.47 -7.02
CA GLY A 357 -17.27 -16.36 -6.89
C GLY A 357 -17.12 -15.84 -5.45
N ASP A 358 -18.08 -16.14 -4.58
CA ASP A 358 -18.09 -15.84 -3.15
C ASP A 358 -17.23 -16.80 -2.31
N GLU A 359 -16.81 -17.94 -2.90
CA GLU A 359 -15.86 -18.89 -2.31
C GLU A 359 -14.40 -18.53 -2.63
N LYS A 360 -14.16 -17.44 -3.37
CA LYS A 360 -12.84 -17.01 -3.83
C LYS A 360 -12.25 -15.98 -2.88
N VAL A 361 -10.98 -15.61 -3.09
CA VAL A 361 -10.42 -14.37 -2.54
C VAL A 361 -11.34 -13.21 -2.96
N ARG A 362 -11.60 -12.29 -2.05
CA ARG A 362 -12.49 -11.12 -2.22
C ARG A 362 -11.82 -10.04 -3.07
N ARG A 363 -11.39 -10.40 -4.28
CA ARG A 363 -10.81 -9.53 -5.30
C ARG A 363 -11.09 -10.12 -6.68
N SER A 364 -11.68 -9.34 -7.57
CA SER A 364 -11.97 -9.76 -8.95
C SER A 364 -10.90 -9.29 -9.92
N TYR A 365 -10.51 -10.12 -10.88
CA TYR A 365 -9.57 -9.77 -11.93
C TYR A 365 -10.21 -10.02 -13.30
N VAL A 366 -10.27 -9.01 -14.15
CA VAL A 366 -10.71 -9.16 -15.54
C VAL A 366 -9.68 -8.50 -16.45
N LEU A 367 -9.16 -9.26 -17.42
CA LEU A 367 -8.09 -8.83 -18.30
C LEU A 367 -8.54 -8.96 -19.76
N TRP A 368 -8.26 -7.95 -20.57
CA TRP A 368 -8.51 -7.95 -22.01
C TRP A 368 -7.37 -7.27 -22.77
N GLY A 369 -6.87 -7.91 -23.82
CA GLY A 369 -6.02 -7.25 -24.81
C GLY A 369 -6.88 -6.63 -25.92
N LEU A 370 -6.45 -5.48 -26.44
CA LEU A 370 -7.05 -4.85 -27.61
C LEU A 370 -6.04 -4.77 -28.75
N ASP A 371 -6.50 -5.02 -29.97
CA ASP A 371 -5.73 -4.87 -31.20
C ASP A 371 -5.60 -3.38 -31.62
N PRO A 372 -4.85 -3.03 -32.68
CA PRO A 372 -4.71 -1.65 -33.15
C PRO A 372 -6.03 -0.99 -33.59
N GLN A 373 -7.10 -1.77 -33.83
CA GLN A 373 -8.44 -1.28 -34.17
C GLN A 373 -9.34 -1.16 -32.93
N GLY A 374 -8.84 -1.48 -31.74
CA GLY A 374 -9.58 -1.45 -30.48
C GLY A 374 -10.50 -2.66 -30.28
N ARG A 375 -10.33 -3.74 -31.06
CA ARG A 375 -11.11 -4.98 -30.91
C ARG A 375 -10.46 -5.88 -29.87
N GLN A 376 -11.28 -6.55 -29.06
CA GLN A 376 -10.79 -7.51 -28.07
C GLN A 376 -10.13 -8.72 -28.72
N ILE A 377 -9.04 -9.16 -28.11
CA ILE A 377 -8.31 -10.38 -28.45
C ILE A 377 -8.72 -11.45 -27.42
N GLU A 378 -9.10 -12.63 -27.89
CA GLU A 378 -9.61 -13.71 -27.03
C GLU A 378 -8.55 -14.80 -26.74
N ASP A 379 -7.61 -15.01 -27.67
CA ASP A 379 -6.58 -16.05 -27.63
C ASP A 379 -5.26 -15.62 -28.29
N GLY A 380 -4.22 -16.47 -28.16
CA GLY A 380 -2.94 -16.28 -28.84
C GLY A 380 -1.93 -15.38 -28.12
N ILE A 381 -2.19 -15.00 -26.86
CA ILE A 381 -1.20 -14.37 -25.98
C ILE A 381 -0.30 -15.43 -25.32
N ALA A 382 0.84 -15.00 -24.78
CA ALA A 382 1.70 -15.81 -23.93
C ALA A 382 2.38 -14.91 -22.88
N MET A 383 1.60 -14.42 -21.92
CA MET A 383 2.01 -13.38 -20.98
C MET A 383 2.36 -13.98 -19.61
N ASN A 384 3.43 -13.53 -18.96
CA ASN A 384 3.59 -13.78 -17.53
C ASN A 384 2.74 -12.77 -16.76
N PHE A 385 1.93 -13.26 -15.83
CA PHE A 385 0.98 -12.43 -15.09
C PHE A 385 1.22 -12.54 -13.60
N GLY A 386 1.57 -11.43 -12.96
CA GLY A 386 1.61 -11.29 -11.52
C GLY A 386 0.27 -10.80 -10.97
N PHE A 387 -0.15 -11.34 -9.83
CA PHE A 387 -1.35 -10.94 -9.13
C PHE A 387 -1.06 -10.72 -7.64
N GLY A 388 -1.78 -9.78 -7.02
CA GLY A 388 -1.73 -9.55 -5.59
C GLY A 388 -3.08 -9.26 -4.98
N PHE A 389 -3.24 -9.62 -3.70
CA PHE A 389 -4.41 -9.38 -2.87
C PHE A 389 -4.01 -9.11 -1.41
N ARG A 390 -4.96 -8.61 -0.62
CA ARG A 390 -4.75 -8.31 0.81
C ARG A 390 -4.89 -9.52 1.69
N HIS A 391 -3.89 -9.75 2.51
CA HIS A 391 -3.94 -10.69 3.61
C HIS A 391 -3.61 -9.95 4.92
N LEU A 392 -4.67 -9.56 5.62
CA LEU A 392 -4.64 -8.80 6.87
C LEU A 392 -5.67 -9.40 7.84
N PRO A 393 -5.43 -10.62 8.38
CA PRO A 393 -6.40 -11.31 9.22
C PRO A 393 -6.98 -10.42 10.31
N ASN A 394 -8.32 -10.45 10.46
CA ASN A 394 -9.09 -9.64 11.40
C ASN A 394 -9.15 -8.12 11.10
N GLN A 395 -8.71 -7.67 9.92
CA GLN A 395 -8.87 -6.28 9.48
C GLN A 395 -9.93 -6.14 8.40
N THR A 396 -10.52 -4.95 8.28
CA THR A 396 -11.56 -4.66 7.27
C THR A 396 -11.04 -4.68 5.84
N GLN A 397 -9.73 -4.58 5.65
CA GLN A 397 -9.08 -4.65 4.34
C GLN A 397 -8.67 -6.07 3.95
N ASP A 398 -8.93 -7.08 4.79
CA ASP A 398 -8.64 -8.46 4.43
C ASP A 398 -9.48 -8.91 3.22
N GLU A 399 -8.81 -9.49 2.24
CA GLU A 399 -9.45 -10.05 1.04
C GLU A 399 -9.35 -11.58 1.02
N SER A 400 -8.67 -12.20 1.99
CA SER A 400 -8.35 -13.63 1.94
C SER A 400 -9.57 -14.54 1.99
N ASN A 401 -10.68 -14.07 2.54
CA ASN A 401 -11.92 -14.85 2.69
C ASN A 401 -11.68 -16.16 3.46
N ASP A 402 -10.87 -16.08 4.52
CA ASP A 402 -10.41 -17.23 5.33
C ASP A 402 -9.63 -18.31 4.53
N LEU A 403 -9.23 -18.00 3.28
CA LEU A 403 -8.37 -18.88 2.48
C LEU A 403 -6.90 -18.68 2.87
N VAL A 404 -6.16 -19.80 2.93
CA VAL A 404 -4.72 -19.78 3.20
C VAL A 404 -3.99 -19.29 1.94
N PRO A 405 -3.23 -18.17 2.02
CA PRO A 405 -2.62 -17.57 0.83
C PRO A 405 -1.73 -18.52 0.03
N ALA A 406 -0.94 -19.37 0.69
CA ALA A 406 -0.05 -20.31 0.01
C ALA A 406 -0.77 -21.41 -0.80
N GLU A 407 -2.08 -21.59 -0.58
CA GLU A 407 -2.85 -22.66 -1.18
C GLU A 407 -3.79 -22.19 -2.30
N VAL A 408 -3.99 -20.87 -2.46
CA VAL A 408 -4.84 -20.35 -3.53
C VAL A 408 -4.09 -20.28 -4.85
N ILE A 409 -4.80 -20.54 -5.94
CA ILE A 409 -4.28 -20.44 -7.30
C ILE A 409 -5.17 -19.60 -8.19
N LEU A 410 -4.59 -19.13 -9.30
CA LEU A 410 -5.32 -18.42 -10.34
C LEU A 410 -6.24 -19.38 -11.09
N GLN A 411 -7.53 -19.06 -11.11
CA GLN A 411 -8.57 -19.77 -11.82
C GLN A 411 -9.20 -18.85 -12.86
N ARG A 412 -9.63 -19.43 -13.98
CA ARG A 412 -10.34 -18.73 -15.06
C ARG A 412 -11.77 -19.21 -15.13
N TRP A 413 -12.70 -18.28 -15.36
CA TRP A 413 -14.09 -18.62 -15.64
C TRP A 413 -14.26 -19.04 -17.10
N ILE A 414 -14.63 -20.30 -17.33
CA ILE A 414 -14.84 -20.88 -18.67
C ILE A 414 -16.07 -21.80 -18.59
N ASN A 415 -16.98 -21.69 -19.56
CA ASN A 415 -18.15 -22.58 -19.69
C ASN A 415 -18.94 -22.74 -18.38
N GLU A 416 -19.22 -21.62 -17.71
CA GLU A 416 -19.97 -21.56 -16.45
C GLU A 416 -19.29 -22.21 -15.24
N GLN A 417 -17.96 -22.40 -15.27
CA GLN A 417 -17.19 -22.99 -14.19
C GLN A 417 -15.85 -22.28 -13.98
N TRP A 418 -15.38 -22.27 -12.73
CA TRP A 418 -14.00 -21.88 -12.40
C TRP A 418 -13.07 -23.06 -12.66
N LEU A 419 -12.10 -22.88 -13.56
CA LEU A 419 -11.11 -23.89 -13.90
C LEU A 419 -9.72 -23.42 -13.50
N ASP A 420 -8.94 -24.35 -12.93
CA ASP A 420 -7.51 -24.15 -12.69
C ASP A 420 -6.79 -23.95 -14.02
N ILE A 421 -5.88 -22.97 -14.07
CA ILE A 421 -5.14 -22.63 -15.28
C ILE A 421 -3.83 -23.42 -15.29
N GLU A 422 -3.43 -23.88 -16.48
CA GLU A 422 -2.13 -24.50 -16.71
C GLU A 422 -1.22 -23.56 -17.53
N PRO A 423 0.08 -23.42 -17.16
CA PRO A 423 0.70 -24.04 -15.99
C PRO A 423 0.16 -23.46 -14.67
N LYS A 424 0.11 -24.27 -13.61
CA LYS A 424 -0.36 -23.82 -12.29
C LYS A 424 0.41 -22.57 -11.82
N SER A 425 -0.30 -21.58 -11.31
CA SER A 425 0.31 -20.40 -10.69
C SER A 425 1.18 -20.76 -9.49
N THR A 426 2.22 -19.98 -9.22
CA THR A 426 3.05 -20.11 -8.02
C THR A 426 2.22 -19.92 -6.74
N GLU A 427 2.64 -20.58 -5.66
CA GLU A 427 2.07 -20.35 -4.32
C GLU A 427 2.27 -18.89 -3.90
N PRO A 428 1.18 -18.14 -3.60
CA PRO A 428 1.29 -16.76 -3.16
C PRO A 428 2.11 -16.63 -1.88
N GLN A 429 3.05 -15.70 -1.90
CA GLN A 429 3.88 -15.36 -0.75
C GLN A 429 3.33 -14.12 -0.05
N VAL A 430 3.30 -14.14 1.29
CA VAL A 430 2.80 -13.04 2.11
C VAL A 430 3.96 -12.12 2.52
N ASP A 431 3.86 -10.84 2.16
CA ASP A 431 4.64 -9.75 2.72
C ASP A 431 3.90 -9.18 3.94
N PHE A 432 4.27 -9.66 5.13
CA PHE A 432 3.68 -9.22 6.40
C PHE A 432 3.94 -7.75 6.73
N GLY A 433 4.94 -7.10 6.12
CA GLY A 433 5.23 -5.68 6.34
C GLY A 433 4.21 -4.77 5.64
N THR A 434 3.67 -5.21 4.51
CA THR A 434 2.72 -4.43 3.70
C THR A 434 1.30 -5.01 3.69
N GLY A 435 1.11 -6.23 4.19
CA GLY A 435 -0.17 -6.95 4.21
C GLY A 435 -0.61 -7.47 2.84
N TRP A 436 0.33 -7.63 1.91
CA TRP A 436 0.07 -8.12 0.57
C TRP A 436 0.46 -9.59 0.46
N ALA A 437 -0.40 -10.39 -0.15
CA ALA A 437 -0.07 -11.70 -0.68
C ALA A 437 0.02 -11.61 -2.20
N SER A 438 1.05 -12.18 -2.81
CA SER A 438 1.25 -12.12 -4.26
C SER A 438 1.86 -13.39 -4.83
N GLY A 439 1.46 -13.73 -6.05
CA GLY A 439 2.00 -14.83 -6.83
C GLY A 439 2.01 -14.48 -8.32
N MET A 440 2.43 -15.43 -9.15
CA MET A 440 2.42 -15.27 -10.61
C MET A 440 2.08 -16.56 -11.34
N ILE A 441 1.71 -16.42 -12.60
CA ILE A 441 1.62 -17.52 -13.57
C ILE A 441 2.52 -17.19 -14.75
N GLU A 442 3.25 -18.19 -15.24
CA GLU A 442 4.03 -18.10 -16.47
C GLU A 442 3.17 -18.52 -17.66
N GLU A 443 3.38 -17.88 -18.81
CA GLU A 443 2.71 -18.27 -20.07
C GLU A 443 1.17 -18.32 -20.00
N LEU A 444 0.53 -17.29 -19.41
CA LEU A 444 -0.92 -17.12 -19.49
C LEU A 444 -1.34 -16.92 -20.96
N ASN A 445 -2.10 -17.90 -21.48
CA ASN A 445 -2.41 -17.99 -22.92
C ASN A 445 -3.75 -17.38 -23.35
N ASN A 446 -4.56 -16.95 -22.40
CA ASN A 446 -5.88 -16.40 -22.69
C ASN A 446 -6.21 -15.20 -21.79
N PHE A 447 -6.99 -14.28 -22.33
CA PHE A 447 -7.65 -13.22 -21.58
C PHE A 447 -8.98 -13.71 -20.98
N GLY A 448 -9.60 -12.88 -20.13
CA GLY A 448 -10.93 -13.12 -19.61
C GLY A 448 -11.07 -12.79 -18.13
N VAL A 449 -11.92 -13.58 -17.47
CA VAL A 449 -12.31 -13.38 -16.09
C VAL A 449 -11.56 -14.36 -15.19
N PHE A 450 -10.93 -13.84 -14.15
CA PHE A 450 -10.07 -14.56 -13.24
C PHE A 450 -10.44 -14.29 -11.78
N ALA A 451 -10.17 -15.28 -10.94
CA ALA A 451 -10.27 -15.19 -9.48
C ALA A 451 -9.19 -16.07 -8.86
N LEU A 452 -8.88 -15.82 -7.58
CA LEU A 452 -8.02 -16.68 -6.79
C LEU A 452 -8.86 -17.57 -5.90
N GLY A 453 -8.64 -18.87 -5.95
CA GLY A 453 -9.40 -19.82 -5.15
C GLY A 453 -8.60 -21.08 -4.88
N MET A 454 -9.18 -21.94 -4.07
CA MET A 454 -8.65 -23.29 -3.89
C MET A 454 -8.65 -24.03 -5.22
N PRO A 455 -7.63 -24.86 -5.51
CA PRO A 455 -7.61 -25.70 -6.70
C PRO A 455 -8.91 -26.49 -6.86
N GLY A 456 -9.39 -26.65 -8.08
CA GLY A 456 -10.62 -27.39 -8.39
C GLY A 456 -10.56 -28.87 -7.99
N SER A 457 -9.36 -29.41 -7.79
CA SER A 457 -9.13 -30.72 -7.19
C SER A 457 -9.44 -30.78 -5.68
N THR A 458 -9.56 -29.63 -5.03
CA THR A 458 -9.85 -29.43 -3.60
C THR A 458 -11.33 -29.05 -3.41
N LYS A 459 -12.25 -30.00 -3.65
CA LYS A 459 -13.71 -29.75 -3.63
C LYS A 459 -14.27 -29.43 -2.24
N TYR A 460 -13.59 -29.84 -1.18
CA TYR A 460 -13.98 -29.64 0.21
C TYR A 460 -12.75 -29.83 1.10
N PHE A 461 -12.74 -29.16 2.25
CA PHE A 461 -11.69 -29.31 3.25
C PHE A 461 -12.27 -29.26 4.67
N TYR A 462 -11.52 -29.83 5.60
CA TYR A 462 -11.77 -29.82 7.03
C TYR A 462 -10.47 -29.49 7.75
N THR A 463 -10.57 -29.11 9.02
CA THR A 463 -9.41 -28.88 9.87
C THR A 463 -9.37 -29.93 10.97
N PHE A 464 -8.16 -30.33 11.31
CA PHE A 464 -7.85 -31.22 12.42
C PHE A 464 -6.87 -30.53 13.35
N ARG A 465 -7.14 -30.56 14.65
CA ARG A 465 -6.27 -30.00 15.68
C ARG A 465 -5.85 -31.11 16.63
N ALA A 466 -4.55 -31.21 16.91
CA ALA A 466 -4.03 -32.19 17.85
C ALA A 466 -3.00 -31.59 18.80
N SER A 467 -2.90 -32.20 19.97
CA SER A 467 -1.83 -31.93 20.92
C SER A 467 -1.22 -33.23 21.45
N LEU A 468 0.07 -33.22 21.75
CA LEU A 468 0.77 -34.29 22.44
C LEU A 468 1.99 -33.77 23.21
N TYR A 469 2.46 -34.56 24.17
CA TYR A 469 3.69 -34.31 24.90
C TYR A 469 4.68 -35.47 24.69
N LEU A 470 5.97 -35.15 24.78
CA LEU A 470 7.07 -36.10 24.67
C LEU A 470 7.81 -36.22 26.01
N GLU A 471 8.10 -37.44 26.44
CA GLU A 471 8.89 -37.70 27.65
C GLU A 471 10.36 -37.31 27.45
N GLY A 472 10.90 -36.49 28.33
CA GLY A 472 12.28 -36.03 28.22
C GLY A 472 12.34 -34.52 28.01
N PRO A 473 11.78 -33.97 26.92
CA PRO A 473 11.68 -32.52 26.76
C PRO A 473 10.63 -31.91 27.70
N TYR A 474 9.63 -32.69 28.19
CA TYR A 474 8.65 -32.17 29.14
C TYR A 474 9.28 -31.57 30.41
N ARG A 475 8.98 -30.30 30.71
CA ARG A 475 9.51 -29.59 31.89
C ARG A 475 8.62 -29.86 33.11
N ILE A 476 9.16 -30.54 34.13
CA ILE A 476 8.44 -30.80 35.37
C ILE A 476 7.98 -29.48 36.01
N GLY A 477 6.69 -29.38 36.36
CA GLY A 477 6.12 -28.17 36.96
C GLY A 477 5.80 -27.04 35.98
N SER A 478 6.00 -27.23 34.67
CA SER A 478 5.76 -26.20 33.65
C SER A 478 4.29 -26.02 33.26
N ARG A 479 3.38 -26.90 33.71
CA ARG A 479 1.96 -26.91 33.34
C ARG A 479 1.73 -27.04 31.81
N GLY A 480 2.43 -27.98 31.16
CA GLY A 480 2.19 -28.30 29.75
C GLY A 480 3.22 -27.75 28.76
N PHE A 481 4.41 -27.35 29.22
CA PHE A 481 5.50 -26.92 28.32
C PHE A 481 6.67 -27.90 28.28
N MET A 482 7.24 -28.05 27.08
CA MET A 482 8.43 -28.82 26.74
C MET A 482 9.63 -27.90 26.46
N THR A 483 10.84 -28.45 26.49
CA THR A 483 12.04 -27.80 25.91
C THR A 483 11.96 -27.83 24.38
N HIS A 484 12.55 -26.82 23.75
CA HIS A 484 12.71 -26.70 22.29
C HIS A 484 14.20 -26.53 21.95
N ASP A 485 15.07 -27.23 22.69
CA ASP A 485 16.52 -27.06 22.63
C ASP A 485 17.08 -27.40 21.23
N LEU A 486 16.41 -28.28 20.48
CA LEU A 486 16.78 -28.57 19.08
C LEU A 486 16.55 -27.37 18.16
N TRP A 487 15.48 -26.61 18.39
CA TRP A 487 15.19 -25.39 17.66
C TRP A 487 16.17 -24.27 18.05
N ASP A 488 16.43 -24.08 19.36
CA ASP A 488 17.40 -23.10 19.87
C ASP A 488 18.82 -23.28 19.31
N ARG A 489 19.13 -24.49 18.81
CA ARG A 489 20.44 -24.88 18.28
C ARG A 489 20.47 -25.07 16.76
N ASP A 490 19.40 -24.72 16.06
CA ASP A 490 19.25 -24.93 14.61
C ASP A 490 19.46 -26.39 14.15
N LEU A 491 19.13 -27.36 15.01
CA LEU A 491 19.34 -28.78 14.73
C LEU A 491 18.17 -29.41 13.96
N ILE A 492 16.96 -28.84 14.04
CA ILE A 492 15.79 -29.35 13.32
C ILE A 492 16.00 -29.30 11.80
N ALA A 493 16.68 -28.25 11.31
CA ALA A 493 17.02 -28.09 9.89
C ALA A 493 17.96 -29.18 9.36
N GLN A 494 18.58 -29.98 10.24
CA GLN A 494 19.47 -31.08 9.88
C GLN A 494 18.73 -32.42 9.77
N ALA A 495 17.40 -32.44 9.94
CA ALA A 495 16.62 -33.65 9.85
C ALA A 495 16.75 -34.32 8.46
N ASP A 496 16.98 -35.63 8.45
CA ASP A 496 16.93 -36.43 7.23
C ASP A 496 15.48 -36.81 6.92
N LEU A 497 14.85 -36.09 5.97
CA LEU A 497 13.46 -36.35 5.58
C LEU A 497 13.27 -37.73 4.92
N THR A 498 14.33 -38.40 4.49
CA THR A 498 14.28 -39.75 3.90
C THR A 498 14.32 -40.87 4.95
N ALA A 499 14.51 -40.52 6.22
CA ALA A 499 14.49 -41.45 7.35
C ALA A 499 13.09 -41.56 7.97
N TYR A 500 12.89 -42.58 8.82
CA TYR A 500 11.66 -42.73 9.59
C TYR A 500 11.53 -41.64 10.67
N PRO A 501 10.33 -41.07 10.92
CA PRO A 501 9.04 -41.42 10.32
C PRO A 501 8.64 -40.59 9.09
N THR A 502 9.42 -39.58 8.70
CA THR A 502 9.06 -38.66 7.60
C THR A 502 9.00 -39.35 6.26
N ASN A 503 9.77 -40.42 6.07
CA ASN A 503 9.72 -41.26 4.86
C ASN A 503 8.37 -41.97 4.62
N LEU A 504 7.46 -41.95 5.60
CA LEU A 504 6.10 -42.45 5.44
C LEU A 504 5.25 -41.48 4.59
N ASP A 505 5.53 -40.19 4.66
CA ASP A 505 4.83 -39.14 3.91
C ASP A 505 5.47 -38.94 2.54
N LEU A 506 5.00 -39.71 1.55
CA LEU A 506 5.52 -39.65 0.18
C LEU A 506 5.23 -38.31 -0.53
N ALA A 507 4.33 -37.49 0.03
CA ALA A 507 4.02 -36.17 -0.49
C ALA A 507 4.89 -35.07 0.13
N LEU A 508 5.74 -35.40 1.11
CA LEU A 508 6.60 -34.44 1.77
C LEU A 508 7.66 -33.88 0.82
N THR A 509 7.67 -32.57 0.67
CA THR A 509 8.56 -31.86 -0.23
C THR A 509 9.88 -31.48 0.46
N PRO A 510 11.00 -31.40 -0.27
CA PRO A 510 12.31 -31.05 0.32
C PRO A 510 12.37 -29.65 0.96
N ASP A 511 11.48 -28.74 0.57
CA ASP A 511 11.37 -27.37 1.11
C ASP A 511 10.74 -27.33 2.51
N PHE A 512 10.22 -28.44 3.04
CA PHE A 512 9.60 -28.51 4.37
C PHE A 512 10.50 -27.91 5.47
N LEU A 513 11.81 -28.18 5.44
CA LEU A 513 12.78 -27.67 6.43
C LEU A 513 13.21 -26.21 6.22
N THR A 514 12.74 -25.55 5.15
CA THR A 514 13.12 -24.14 4.87
C THR A 514 12.30 -23.14 5.68
N GLN A 515 11.15 -23.57 6.22
CA GLN A 515 10.25 -22.75 7.02
C GLN A 515 9.91 -23.51 8.30
N ILE A 516 10.78 -23.40 9.31
CA ILE A 516 10.56 -24.02 10.63
C ILE A 516 9.92 -22.97 11.54
N PRO A 517 8.70 -23.21 12.08
CA PRO A 517 8.05 -22.31 13.03
C PRO A 517 8.89 -22.10 14.30
N ASP A 518 8.62 -21.01 15.02
CA ASP A 518 9.29 -20.70 16.29
C ASP A 518 8.98 -21.75 17.39
N SER A 519 9.96 -22.00 18.26
CA SER A 519 9.80 -22.77 19.50
C SER A 519 9.30 -24.20 19.28
N VAL A 520 9.80 -24.86 18.24
CA VAL A 520 9.49 -26.25 17.89
C VAL A 520 10.34 -27.23 18.72
N VAL A 521 9.71 -28.30 19.19
CA VAL A 521 10.35 -29.41 19.89
C VAL A 521 10.94 -30.41 18.91
N ASP A 522 10.14 -30.90 17.96
CA ASP A 522 10.58 -31.87 16.94
C ASP A 522 9.58 -32.00 15.77
N ILE A 523 9.92 -32.83 14.78
CA ILE A 523 9.05 -33.24 13.67
C ILE A 523 8.18 -34.44 14.09
N VAL A 524 6.87 -34.36 13.81
CA VAL A 524 5.89 -35.42 14.10
C VAL A 524 5.16 -35.80 12.81
N VAL A 525 4.83 -37.08 12.67
CA VAL A 525 4.03 -37.61 11.56
C VAL A 525 2.72 -38.18 12.11
N LEU A 526 1.61 -37.75 11.52
CA LEU A 526 0.27 -38.24 11.82
C LEU A 526 -0.25 -39.12 10.69
N GLU A 527 -0.72 -40.30 11.03
CA GLU A 527 -1.38 -41.23 10.11
C GLU A 527 -2.89 -41.24 10.37
N PHE A 528 -3.70 -41.13 9.32
CA PHE A 528 -5.16 -41.18 9.41
C PHE A 528 -5.67 -42.48 8.79
N ARG A 529 -6.21 -43.39 9.59
CA ARG A 529 -6.59 -44.75 9.17
C ARG A 529 -8.10 -44.97 9.29
N LYS A 530 -8.75 -45.49 8.24
CA LYS A 530 -10.18 -45.85 8.30
C LYS A 530 -10.47 -46.97 9.28
N GLU A 531 -9.61 -47.98 9.27
CA GLU A 531 -9.67 -49.13 10.17
C GLU A 531 -8.36 -49.20 10.94
N ARG A 532 -8.43 -49.60 12.20
CA ARG A 532 -7.32 -49.67 13.14
C ARG A 532 -6.02 -50.26 12.56
N ASN A 533 -6.12 -51.39 11.84
CA ASN A 533 -4.96 -52.10 11.27
C ASN A 533 -4.79 -51.90 9.75
N ALA A 534 -5.59 -51.05 9.11
CA ALA A 534 -5.45 -50.76 7.69
C ALA A 534 -4.30 -49.79 7.41
N ALA A 535 -3.86 -49.74 6.16
CA ALA A 535 -2.95 -48.70 5.69
C ALA A 535 -3.55 -47.29 5.95
N PRO A 536 -2.70 -46.27 6.19
CA PRO A 536 -3.19 -44.89 6.28
C PRO A 536 -3.90 -44.49 4.99
N THR A 537 -5.04 -43.83 5.15
CA THR A 537 -5.76 -43.18 4.05
C THR A 537 -4.95 -41.98 3.55
N PHE A 538 -4.40 -41.21 4.49
CA PHE A 538 -3.48 -40.12 4.24
C PHE A 538 -2.60 -39.88 5.46
N ILE A 539 -1.54 -39.09 5.26
CA ILE A 539 -0.50 -38.79 6.25
C ILE A 539 -0.31 -37.28 6.26
N LYS A 540 -0.06 -36.72 7.45
CA LYS A 540 0.33 -35.32 7.62
C LYS A 540 1.61 -35.23 8.45
N THR A 541 2.64 -34.64 7.87
CA THR A 541 3.88 -34.30 8.57
C THR A 541 3.83 -32.84 9.03
N GLY A 542 4.27 -32.59 10.26
CA GLY A 542 4.27 -31.25 10.84
C GLY A 542 5.24 -31.14 12.00
N TYR A 543 5.16 -30.02 12.71
CA TYR A 543 6.01 -29.70 13.84
C TYR A 543 5.24 -29.80 15.14
N LEU A 544 5.92 -30.25 16.20
CA LEU A 544 5.39 -30.20 17.55
C LEU A 544 5.94 -28.98 18.26
N ARG A 545 5.08 -28.04 18.65
CA ARG A 545 5.49 -26.83 19.37
C ARG A 545 5.68 -27.11 20.87
N TYR A 546 6.47 -26.28 21.55
CA TYR A 546 6.79 -26.43 22.97
C TYR A 546 5.58 -26.51 23.92
N ASP A 547 4.41 -26.00 23.53
CA ASP A 547 3.14 -26.10 24.28
C ASP A 547 2.37 -27.40 24.02
N GLY A 548 2.95 -28.30 23.22
CA GLY A 548 2.38 -29.59 22.86
C GLY A 548 1.44 -29.54 21.67
N VAL A 549 1.25 -28.40 21.02
CA VAL A 549 0.37 -28.29 19.85
C VAL A 549 1.09 -28.79 18.60
N PHE A 550 0.42 -29.64 17.82
CA PHE A 550 0.88 -30.02 16.49
C PHE A 550 0.49 -28.94 15.48
N VAL A 551 1.47 -28.48 14.70
CA VAL A 551 1.32 -27.39 13.73
C VAL A 551 1.86 -27.78 12.36
N ASP A 552 1.34 -27.16 11.30
CA ASP A 552 1.86 -27.32 9.95
C ASP A 552 3.21 -26.59 9.74
N ARG A 553 3.74 -26.60 8.50
CA ARG A 553 5.00 -25.92 8.16
C ARG A 553 4.97 -24.40 8.37
N PHE A 554 3.78 -23.80 8.43
CA PHE A 554 3.60 -22.37 8.64
C PHE A 554 3.31 -22.01 10.11
N GLY A 555 3.26 -23.01 11.00
CA GLY A 555 2.97 -22.81 12.41
C GLY A 555 1.48 -22.73 12.74
N SER A 556 0.59 -23.07 11.80
CA SER A 556 -0.85 -23.12 12.02
C SER A 556 -1.24 -24.38 12.79
N PRO A 557 -2.04 -24.27 13.87
CA PRO A 557 -2.59 -25.44 14.57
C PRO A 557 -3.78 -26.08 13.83
N GLU A 558 -4.30 -25.43 12.78
CA GLU A 558 -5.40 -25.93 11.96
C GLU A 558 -4.88 -26.79 10.82
N ILE A 559 -4.67 -28.08 11.07
CA ILE A 559 -4.16 -28.99 10.04
C ILE A 559 -5.25 -29.25 9.02
N ARG A 560 -5.05 -28.71 7.81
CA ARG A 560 -5.99 -28.87 6.72
C ARG A 560 -5.97 -30.30 6.17
N ILE A 561 -7.16 -30.86 5.97
CA ILE A 561 -7.40 -32.16 5.35
C ILE A 561 -8.43 -31.96 4.25
N ASP A 562 -8.13 -32.37 3.03
CA ASP A 562 -8.96 -32.09 1.86
C ASP A 562 -9.23 -33.31 0.97
N SER A 563 -9.93 -33.09 -0.14
CA SER A 563 -10.29 -34.17 -1.07
C SER A 563 -9.08 -34.85 -1.74
N LEU A 564 -7.92 -34.20 -1.84
CA LEU A 564 -6.67 -34.83 -2.33
C LEU A 564 -6.10 -35.80 -1.29
N ASP A 565 -6.34 -35.54 -0.01
CA ASP A 565 -6.07 -36.50 1.07
C ASP A 565 -7.05 -37.70 1.07
N GLY A 566 -8.04 -37.71 0.18
CA GLY A 566 -9.01 -38.80 0.08
C GLY A 566 -10.09 -38.79 1.17
N ILE A 567 -10.32 -37.65 1.82
CA ILE A 567 -11.50 -37.47 2.68
C ILE A 567 -12.78 -37.39 1.83
N ALA A 568 -13.93 -37.72 2.40
CA ALA A 568 -15.22 -37.67 1.69
C ALA A 568 -15.91 -36.29 1.90
N PRO A 569 -16.89 -35.90 1.04
CA PRO A 569 -17.54 -34.58 1.11
C PRO A 569 -18.33 -34.27 2.40
N GLN A 570 -18.59 -35.30 3.21
CA GLN A 570 -19.25 -35.20 4.52
C GLN A 570 -18.27 -35.32 5.69
N GLY A 571 -16.96 -35.37 5.42
CA GLY A 571 -15.92 -35.66 6.39
C GLY A 571 -15.67 -37.16 6.54
N GLY A 572 -15.04 -37.54 7.65
CA GLY A 572 -14.76 -38.94 7.91
C GLY A 572 -14.38 -39.24 9.36
N ARG A 573 -14.45 -40.52 9.71
CA ARG A 573 -13.93 -41.05 10.97
C ARG A 573 -12.63 -41.80 10.73
N PHE A 574 -11.64 -41.55 11.57
CA PHE A 574 -10.29 -42.09 11.40
C PHE A 574 -9.68 -42.43 12.76
N HIS A 575 -8.97 -43.56 12.85
CA HIS A 575 -7.98 -43.75 13.90
C HIS A 575 -6.77 -42.89 13.56
N VAL A 576 -6.36 -42.04 14.50
CA VAL A 576 -5.20 -41.15 14.33
C VAL A 576 -4.02 -41.74 15.06
N ALA A 577 -2.94 -41.96 14.32
CA ALA A 577 -1.73 -42.58 14.81
C ALA A 577 -0.57 -41.59 14.78
N VAL A 578 0.15 -41.46 15.89
CA VAL A 578 1.32 -40.59 16.01
C VAL A 578 2.58 -41.42 15.80
N ARG A 579 3.46 -40.94 14.92
CA ARG A 579 4.80 -41.48 14.72
C ARG A 579 5.85 -40.43 15.09
N HIS A 580 6.89 -40.88 15.75
CA HIS A 580 8.02 -40.07 16.14
C HIS A 580 9.31 -40.90 16.04
N ARG A 581 10.45 -40.26 15.76
CA ARG A 581 11.73 -40.95 15.49
C ARG A 581 12.29 -41.73 16.68
N ASN A 582 12.02 -41.27 17.89
CA ASN A 582 12.65 -41.78 19.12
C ASN A 582 11.67 -41.95 20.31
N HIS A 583 10.37 -41.79 20.05
CA HIS A 583 9.30 -41.96 21.04
C HIS A 583 8.31 -43.03 20.58
N SER A 584 7.60 -43.65 21.53
CA SER A 584 6.61 -44.70 21.26
C SER A 584 5.48 -44.18 20.38
N ALA A 585 5.18 -44.87 19.29
CA ALA A 585 3.96 -44.59 18.52
C ALA A 585 2.71 -44.93 19.33
N VAL A 586 1.67 -44.10 19.21
CA VAL A 586 0.35 -44.29 19.82
C VAL A 586 -0.74 -44.12 18.77
N ILE A 587 -1.91 -44.69 19.01
CA ILE A 587 -3.09 -44.57 18.13
C ILE A 587 -4.33 -44.33 18.97
N THR A 588 -5.32 -43.63 18.44
CA THR A 588 -6.61 -43.45 19.13
C THR A 588 -7.34 -44.79 19.29
N GLU A 589 -7.88 -45.04 20.48
CA GLU A 589 -8.65 -46.27 20.80
C GLU A 589 -9.89 -46.35 19.92
N GLU A 590 -10.64 -45.25 19.84
CA GLU A 590 -11.79 -45.07 18.96
C GLU A 590 -11.43 -44.13 17.80
N PRO A 591 -12.08 -44.27 16.63
CA PRO A 591 -11.85 -43.37 15.51
C PRO A 591 -12.47 -42.00 15.80
N VAL A 592 -11.66 -40.95 15.65
CA VAL A 592 -12.05 -39.55 15.82
C VAL A 592 -12.78 -39.05 14.58
N GLU A 593 -13.67 -38.09 14.77
CA GLU A 593 -14.47 -37.51 13.69
C GLU A 593 -13.81 -36.22 13.17
N ILE A 594 -13.78 -36.10 11.84
CA ILE A 594 -13.23 -34.94 11.13
C ILE A 594 -14.31 -34.45 10.17
N ASN A 595 -15.00 -33.38 10.58
CA ASN A 595 -16.04 -32.71 9.81
C ASN A 595 -16.19 -31.24 10.28
N ASN A 596 -17.18 -30.50 9.75
CA ASN A 596 -17.41 -29.10 10.10
C ASN A 596 -17.78 -28.87 11.58
N THR A 597 -18.35 -29.87 12.27
CA THR A 597 -18.74 -29.76 13.68
C THR A 597 -17.57 -29.97 14.64
N THR A 598 -16.48 -30.60 14.18
CA THR A 598 -15.29 -30.90 14.98
C THR A 598 -14.11 -29.95 14.72
N ARG A 599 -14.30 -28.90 13.90
CA ARG A 599 -13.24 -27.94 13.52
C ARG A 599 -12.51 -27.31 14.71
N GLU A 600 -13.23 -27.04 15.79
CA GLU A 600 -12.66 -26.42 17.00
C GLU A 600 -12.14 -27.43 18.03
N LEU A 601 -12.38 -28.73 17.84
CA LEU A 601 -12.02 -29.77 18.80
C LEU A 601 -10.52 -30.08 18.69
N VAL A 602 -9.82 -30.03 19.83
CA VAL A 602 -8.42 -30.43 19.94
C VAL A 602 -8.35 -31.85 20.48
N TYR A 603 -7.77 -32.76 19.69
CA TYR A 603 -7.53 -34.14 20.11
C TYR A 603 -6.20 -34.27 20.84
N ASN A 604 -6.25 -34.47 22.16
CA ASN A 604 -5.05 -34.66 22.98
C ASN A 604 -4.57 -36.11 22.93
N LEU A 605 -3.56 -36.38 22.11
CA LEU A 605 -2.94 -37.70 21.91
C LEU A 605 -1.98 -38.08 23.06
N SER A 606 -1.96 -37.30 24.14
CA SER A 606 -1.39 -37.66 25.43
C SER A 606 -2.44 -37.83 26.53
N ASP A 607 -3.72 -37.91 26.17
CA ASP A 607 -4.80 -38.26 27.10
C ASP A 607 -4.99 -39.80 27.13
N PRO A 608 -4.81 -40.46 28.29
CA PRO A 608 -5.09 -41.89 28.46
C PRO A 608 -6.49 -42.36 28.08
N SER A 609 -7.48 -41.47 28.00
CA SER A 609 -8.85 -41.81 27.60
C SER A 609 -9.06 -41.82 26.09
N ILE A 610 -8.12 -41.25 25.32
CA ILE A 610 -8.18 -41.15 23.87
C ILE A 610 -7.33 -42.22 23.20
N VAL A 611 -6.16 -42.53 23.78
CA VAL A 611 -5.19 -43.45 23.17
C VAL A 611 -5.42 -44.90 23.58
N GLU A 612 -5.22 -45.80 22.62
CA GLU A 612 -5.28 -47.23 22.86
C GLU A 612 -4.22 -47.69 23.87
N GLY A 613 -4.61 -48.59 24.79
CA GLY A 613 -3.77 -49.01 25.91
C GLY A 613 -3.73 -47.99 27.06
N GLY A 614 -4.39 -46.85 26.89
CA GLY A 614 -4.58 -45.79 27.87
C GLY A 614 -3.30 -45.42 28.62
N ALA A 615 -3.37 -45.37 29.95
CA ALA A 615 -2.24 -44.93 30.77
C ALA A 615 -1.03 -45.87 30.68
N ALA A 616 -1.21 -47.11 30.25
CA ALA A 616 -0.12 -48.05 30.05
C ALA A 616 0.67 -47.76 28.77
N ALA A 617 0.05 -47.13 27.75
CA ALA A 617 0.73 -46.73 26.52
C ALA A 617 1.59 -45.46 26.69
N LEU A 618 1.31 -44.65 27.72
CA LEU A 618 1.94 -43.36 27.96
C LEU A 618 2.86 -43.36 29.21
N ARG A 619 3.62 -42.28 29.40
CA ARG A 619 4.41 -41.99 30.60
C ARG A 619 3.74 -40.90 31.42
N LEU A 620 3.53 -41.14 32.73
CA LEU A 620 3.20 -40.06 33.67
C LEU A 620 4.44 -39.17 33.89
N VAL A 621 4.37 -37.91 33.46
CA VAL A 621 5.48 -36.94 33.55
C VAL A 621 5.28 -35.90 34.64
N TYR A 622 4.04 -35.61 35.02
CA TYR A 622 3.72 -34.67 36.09
C TYR A 622 2.36 -34.94 36.72
N VAL A 623 2.21 -34.58 38.00
CA VAL A 623 0.93 -34.46 38.68
C VAL A 623 0.84 -33.03 39.18
N ASP A 624 -0.17 -32.29 38.76
CA ASP A 624 -0.34 -30.91 39.19
C ASP A 624 -0.87 -30.82 40.64
N TYR A 625 -0.96 -29.59 41.15
CA TYR A 625 -1.41 -29.34 42.52
C TYR A 625 -2.88 -29.72 42.76
N ASP A 626 -3.68 -29.81 41.69
CA ASP A 626 -5.08 -30.20 41.72
C ASP A 626 -5.26 -31.72 41.54
N GLY A 627 -4.16 -32.46 41.39
CA GLY A 627 -4.14 -33.92 41.23
C GLY A 627 -4.31 -34.40 39.79
N ASN A 628 -4.36 -33.49 38.80
CA ASN A 628 -4.43 -33.85 37.40
C ASN A 628 -3.10 -34.44 36.94
N LYS A 629 -3.19 -35.54 36.21
CA LYS A 629 -2.05 -36.29 35.71
C LYS A 629 -1.76 -35.87 34.28
N ILE A 630 -0.54 -35.43 34.02
CA ILE A 630 -0.06 -35.12 32.68
C ILE A 630 0.77 -36.29 32.19
N PHE A 631 0.39 -36.80 31.03
CA PHE A 631 1.06 -37.90 30.37
C PHE A 631 1.80 -37.42 29.12
N ALA A 632 2.75 -38.21 28.66
CA ALA A 632 3.52 -37.98 27.44
C ALA A 632 3.79 -39.31 26.73
N LEU A 633 4.10 -39.26 25.44
CA LEU A 633 4.63 -40.41 24.71
C LEU A 633 5.95 -40.82 25.35
N LYS A 634 6.20 -42.13 25.44
CA LYS A 634 7.39 -42.67 26.11
C LYS A 634 8.61 -42.47 25.23
N GLY A 635 9.70 -41.98 25.80
CA GLY A 635 11.00 -41.91 25.12
C GLY A 635 11.71 -43.26 25.16
N GLY A 636 12.66 -43.46 24.26
CA GLY A 636 13.52 -44.64 24.27
C GLY A 636 13.38 -45.56 23.07
N PHE A 637 12.38 -45.35 22.21
CA PHE A 637 12.03 -46.27 21.12
C PHE A 637 12.74 -45.91 19.82
N LEU A 638 13.75 -46.67 19.42
CA LEU A 638 14.49 -46.41 18.18
C LEU A 638 13.75 -47.01 16.98
N ALA A 639 13.67 -46.23 15.89
CA ALA A 639 13.09 -46.71 14.63
C ALA A 639 13.91 -47.84 13.95
N ASP A 640 15.21 -47.91 14.22
CA ASP A 640 16.15 -48.90 13.67
C ASP A 640 16.58 -49.92 14.76
N ASP A 641 15.70 -50.85 15.12
CA ASP A 641 16.10 -52.06 15.87
C ASP A 641 16.84 -53.04 14.92
N ALA A 642 17.72 -53.87 15.46
CA ALA A 642 18.76 -54.70 14.84
C ALA A 642 18.32 -55.71 13.75
N GLN A 643 17.08 -55.64 13.26
CA GLN A 643 16.59 -56.41 12.12
C GLN A 643 16.52 -55.63 10.80
N GLY A 644 16.96 -54.37 10.74
CA GLY A 644 16.98 -53.60 9.48
C GLY A 644 15.57 -53.33 8.93
N LEU A 645 14.57 -53.33 9.81
CA LEU A 645 13.24 -52.83 9.51
C LEU A 645 13.29 -51.32 9.69
N SER A 646 13.16 -50.57 8.61
CA SER A 646 13.06 -49.10 8.65
C SER A 646 11.71 -48.67 9.24
N GLY A 647 11.51 -48.82 10.56
CA GLY A 647 10.33 -48.37 11.28
C GLY A 647 9.84 -49.26 12.44
N GLN A 648 8.93 -48.72 13.26
CA GLN A 648 8.28 -49.44 14.36
C GLN A 648 7.21 -50.44 13.83
N MET A 649 7.31 -51.72 14.22
CA MET A 649 6.48 -52.81 13.68
C MET A 649 4.95 -52.61 13.78
N ASN A 650 4.43 -52.14 14.92
CA ASN A 650 3.01 -51.81 15.12
C ASN A 650 2.81 -51.05 16.44
N PHE A 651 1.82 -50.15 16.52
CA PHE A 651 1.44 -49.36 17.70
C PHE A 651 1.15 -50.18 18.97
N LEU A 652 0.81 -51.47 18.82
CA LEU A 652 0.58 -52.42 19.91
C LEU A 652 1.84 -53.12 20.43
N ASN A 653 2.92 -53.12 19.65
CA ASN A 653 4.13 -53.86 19.94
C ASN A 653 5.31 -53.06 19.39
N ASN A 654 5.53 -51.89 19.98
CA ASN A 654 6.73 -51.09 19.78
C ASN A 654 7.89 -51.90 20.37
N TYR A 655 8.55 -52.73 19.56
CA TYR A 655 9.61 -53.62 20.03
C TYR A 655 10.72 -52.80 20.70
N THR A 656 11.10 -53.22 21.90
CA THR A 656 12.42 -52.94 22.50
C THR A 656 12.99 -54.28 22.96
N ARG A 657 13.20 -55.22 22.03
CA ARG A 657 13.62 -56.59 22.41
C ARG A 657 15.08 -56.69 22.79
N ASP A 658 15.98 -55.86 22.25
CA ASP A 658 17.40 -55.81 22.64
C ASP A 658 18.08 -54.48 22.22
N PHE A 659 18.77 -53.81 23.15
CA PHE A 659 19.83 -52.78 22.96
C PHE A 659 19.54 -51.28 22.69
N GLU A 660 18.37 -50.69 22.99
CA GLU A 660 18.17 -49.23 22.77
C GLU A 660 19.00 -48.31 23.70
N HIS A 661 19.14 -48.67 24.97
CA HIS A 661 19.95 -47.92 25.94
C HIS A 661 21.45 -47.95 25.63
N ARG A 662 21.93 -48.93 24.85
CA ARG A 662 23.34 -49.02 24.45
C ARG A 662 23.68 -47.96 23.41
N SER A 663 22.77 -47.61 22.52
CA SER A 663 23.00 -46.54 21.54
C SER A 663 23.17 -45.18 22.22
N ALA A 664 22.33 -44.87 23.22
CA ALA A 664 22.51 -43.68 24.07
C ALA A 664 23.83 -43.74 24.86
N PHE A 665 24.19 -44.90 25.43
CA PHE A 665 25.44 -45.06 26.19
C PHE A 665 26.71 -44.91 25.32
N LEU A 666 26.72 -45.48 24.11
CA LEU A 666 27.84 -45.37 23.16
C LEU A 666 27.90 -43.98 22.51
N GLY A 667 26.77 -43.29 22.46
CA GLY A 667 26.62 -41.98 21.86
C GLY A 667 26.85 -40.82 22.82
N PHE A 668 27.23 -41.06 24.09
CA PHE A 668 27.43 -39.97 25.06
C PHE A 668 28.28 -38.84 24.47
N THR A 669 27.83 -37.61 24.74
CA THR A 669 28.42 -36.35 24.27
C THR A 669 28.39 -36.12 22.76
N ARG A 670 27.71 -36.96 21.97
CA ARG A 670 27.44 -36.63 20.57
C ARG A 670 26.39 -35.54 20.50
N GLU A 671 26.62 -34.56 19.64
CA GLU A 671 25.72 -33.45 19.37
C GLU A 671 25.09 -33.59 17.98
N GLY A 672 23.86 -33.10 17.83
CA GLY A 672 23.15 -33.06 16.56
C GLY A 672 21.71 -33.53 16.65
N TYR A 673 21.05 -33.65 15.49
CA TYR A 673 19.71 -34.21 15.36
C TYR A 673 19.79 -35.75 15.38
N LEU A 674 19.75 -36.36 16.57
CA LEU A 674 20.11 -37.78 16.79
C LEU A 674 18.93 -38.62 17.28
N ASN A 675 18.75 -39.82 16.72
CA ASN A 675 17.69 -40.75 17.15
C ASN A 675 17.80 -41.21 18.61
N SER A 676 18.99 -41.19 19.22
CA SER A 676 19.19 -41.58 20.62
C SER A 676 19.16 -40.41 21.61
N ASP A 677 18.87 -39.19 21.16
CA ASP A 677 18.64 -38.01 22.02
C ASP A 677 17.15 -37.96 22.42
N PHE A 678 16.76 -38.81 23.38
CA PHE A 678 15.37 -38.98 23.81
C PHE A 678 14.82 -37.76 24.56
N ASN A 679 15.68 -36.97 25.21
CA ASN A 679 15.27 -35.72 25.84
C ASN A 679 15.30 -34.51 24.91
N LEU A 680 15.67 -34.71 23.63
CA LEU A 680 15.67 -33.72 22.56
C LEU A 680 16.45 -32.45 22.94
N SER A 681 17.63 -32.64 23.53
CA SER A 681 18.49 -31.54 23.97
C SER A 681 19.55 -31.13 22.94
N GLY A 682 19.65 -31.88 21.84
CA GLY A 682 20.70 -31.79 20.85
C GLY A 682 22.01 -32.45 21.27
N ILE A 683 22.06 -33.08 22.46
CA ILE A 683 23.25 -33.77 23.00
C ILE A 683 22.82 -35.04 23.72
N ILE A 684 23.33 -36.19 23.28
CA ILE A 684 23.12 -37.45 24.01
C ILE A 684 23.84 -37.39 25.36
N ASN A 685 23.08 -37.47 26.44
CA ASN A 685 23.55 -37.34 27.81
C ASN A 685 22.92 -38.40 28.73
N THR A 686 23.21 -38.30 30.04
CA THR A 686 22.76 -39.30 31.02
C THR A 686 21.23 -39.36 31.18
N LYS A 687 20.49 -38.29 30.84
CA LYS A 687 19.03 -38.30 30.81
C LYS A 687 18.50 -39.24 29.74
N ASP A 688 19.09 -39.26 28.54
CA ASP A 688 18.68 -40.13 27.44
C ASP A 688 18.86 -41.61 27.80
N PHE A 689 20.01 -41.93 28.41
CA PHE A 689 20.25 -43.26 28.93
C PHE A 689 19.20 -43.65 29.99
N ASN A 690 18.87 -42.74 30.91
CA ASN A 690 17.88 -43.02 31.95
C ASN A 690 16.46 -43.18 31.39
N ILE A 691 16.05 -42.38 30.41
CA ILE A 691 14.73 -42.48 29.77
C ILE A 691 14.59 -43.84 29.08
N SER A 692 15.53 -44.18 28.18
CA SER A 692 15.53 -45.47 27.49
C SER A 692 15.64 -46.66 28.44
N TRP A 693 16.46 -46.55 29.48
CA TRP A 693 16.58 -47.60 30.49
C TRP A 693 15.30 -47.79 31.30
N ASN A 694 14.63 -46.72 31.71
CA ASN A 694 13.43 -46.81 32.55
C ASN A 694 12.21 -47.33 31.79
N ASN A 695 12.15 -47.14 30.48
CA ASN A 695 11.08 -47.63 29.64
C ASN A 695 11.35 -49.02 29.03
N ARG A 696 12.51 -49.63 29.31
CA ARG A 696 12.88 -50.94 28.78
C ARG A 696 11.85 -52.03 29.12
N GLY A 697 11.48 -52.84 28.14
CA GLY A 697 10.61 -54.00 28.36
C GLY A 697 9.17 -53.69 28.79
N LEU A 698 8.75 -52.41 28.74
CA LEU A 698 7.35 -52.05 28.85
C LEU A 698 6.65 -52.43 27.53
N LYS A 699 5.65 -53.31 27.64
CA LYS A 699 4.74 -53.64 26.54
C LYS A 699 3.53 -52.72 26.55
#